data_AF-A0A084ESM1-F1
#
_entry.id   AF-A0A084ESM1-F1
#
_cell.length_a   1.000
_cell.length_b   1.000
_cell.length_c   1.000
_cell.angle_alpha   90.00
_cell.angle_beta   90.00
_cell.angle_gamma   90.00
#
_symmetry.space_group_name_H-M   'P 1'
#
loop_
_entity.id
_entity.type
_entity.pdbx_description
1 polymer ?
#
loop_
_entity_poly.entity_id
_entity_poly.type
_entity_poly.pdbx_seq_one_letter_code
_entity_poly.pdbx_strand_id
1 'polypeptide(L)'
;MTRLNKLLILISSLSLSLPLTLLVSCTPANKKIISKPIDDKEFFELINSIKSEDDLLKYADIKFKNSRGSYISKADVIPTQLEKNQIEIIFKDKYKNQIGSEIINVITNRSNGFAAINDATIYAEFKNSKTGKTKSINFKVTGLNKKNTVDASSHSIVLSDLDYFGGEAGYALYTQKSQKERFEFDNKKYISSLERQVGNDFPIDLKAYRNLDTKQENKDKFDKLAKENNFDTYYNAALKGFTLPVYDDKGEVSGLQINDAPEVNKGPSSVDSLGRDPFKTNGLARTIPNETYKTAAIQTFQVTFNWWKDYSEEIEQAQEYIELFNSWTEDQVKNYVGTQLRQLELNFKDDTREIEKQLRETPKNREGIINTLNKQKTEIEAKYKEDFEKFNKLDKNGLIAWQKKEIEEYQSKKNQTTLRASESGTMWIMDYLEEGNGNPTKFYFGTNSHVAKAIKDNLVSFSLTRLNSDISVGQTFNLNGFDRNFTKFVFEKNDDGTKLNDAVSTIFHATDFIKGDANPLSFLEQTQKEKYKDAGIFADFAVIEIDFKKLLNNSNYKFSIWNESNEVSNKYDKDTNKIVSLITNNYFISDKKIQFESESLLDENKYKKFDRKLDFNPKINKEVEEYKNLDSLYIVGYPIAVEDYYLDKYEDYKQLQSREYDYSLWVNSESKYYKNLVKKEGTPPSFKEYETDKGNFFSYQIGYRSFIDKPGLTDAFLAVHRIGKKLYTLNDNGKIKKYFNYGLEILPRFYAPSGGASGSSVRTKDNKLIAVFHAANNSAKTGLAAVFRSYGKDYNKLFGKYNLGQYDLIYGGGKDQIDGKSYREVMKKKYPDKKSALLKEGFDKIPTEFEFRNNKNNV
;
A
#
# COMPACT_ATOMS: atom_id res chain seq x y z
N MET A 1 -26.79 -16.99 4.17
CA MET A 1 -25.75 -18.01 4.48
C MET A 1 -25.46 -17.97 5.97
N THR A 2 -25.66 -19.08 6.67
CA THR A 2 -25.50 -19.19 8.13
C THR A 2 -24.03 -19.04 8.52
N ARG A 3 -23.76 -18.44 9.70
CA ARG A 3 -22.41 -18.28 10.29
C ARG A 3 -21.59 -19.58 10.33
N LEU A 4 -22.25 -20.75 10.28
CA LEU A 4 -21.63 -22.08 10.22
C LEU A 4 -20.75 -22.29 8.98
N ASN A 5 -21.14 -21.73 7.82
CA ASN A 5 -20.33 -21.87 6.60
C ASN A 5 -19.10 -20.96 6.59
N LYS A 6 -19.05 -19.91 7.43
CA LYS A 6 -17.85 -19.07 7.57
C LYS A 6 -16.72 -19.79 8.31
N LEU A 7 -17.04 -20.64 9.29
CA LEU A 7 -16.03 -21.39 10.05
C LEU A 7 -15.39 -22.51 9.21
N LEU A 8 -16.17 -23.19 8.36
CA LEU A 8 -15.68 -24.30 7.54
C LEU A 8 -14.91 -23.85 6.30
N ILE A 9 -15.21 -22.67 5.74
CA ILE A 9 -14.45 -22.09 4.62
C ILE A 9 -13.08 -21.54 5.09
N LEU A 10 -12.99 -21.06 6.33
CA LEU A 10 -11.73 -20.63 6.93
C LEU A 10 -10.71 -21.77 7.11
N ILE A 11 -11.17 -23.02 7.21
CA ILE A 11 -10.29 -24.17 7.51
C ILE A 11 -9.75 -24.84 6.23
N SER A 12 -10.45 -24.72 5.10
CA SER A 12 -10.00 -25.27 3.81
C SER A 12 -9.17 -24.29 2.96
N SER A 13 -8.97 -23.05 3.45
CA SER A 13 -8.25 -21.98 2.73
C SER A 13 -7.16 -21.27 3.54
N LEU A 14 -6.84 -21.75 4.75
CA LEU A 14 -5.66 -21.30 5.50
C LEU A 14 -4.39 -21.95 4.92
N SER A 15 -3.96 -21.49 3.74
CA SER A 15 -2.53 -21.47 3.46
C SER A 15 -1.92 -20.50 4.47
N LEU A 16 -1.19 -21.06 5.45
CA LEU A 16 -0.40 -20.34 6.45
C LEU A 16 0.67 -19.49 5.74
N SER A 17 0.25 -18.34 5.21
CA SER A 17 1.12 -17.34 4.59
C SER A 17 1.52 -16.30 5.65
N LEU A 18 2.15 -16.75 6.72
CA LEU A 18 2.80 -15.84 7.69
C LEU A 18 4.22 -15.51 7.23
N PRO A 19 4.66 -14.24 7.33
CA PRO A 19 6.05 -13.87 7.07
C PRO A 19 6.95 -14.45 8.17
N LEU A 20 7.96 -15.22 7.78
CA LEU A 20 9.08 -15.58 8.66
C LEU A 20 9.93 -14.33 8.91
N THR A 21 9.84 -13.75 10.11
CA THR A 21 10.91 -12.90 10.65
C THR A 21 11.63 -13.70 11.74
N LEU A 22 12.70 -14.38 11.36
CA LEU A 22 13.65 -15.00 12.30
C LEU A 22 14.63 -13.92 12.77
N LEU A 23 14.39 -13.35 13.95
CA LEU A 23 15.40 -12.58 14.69
C LEU A 23 16.11 -13.55 15.64
N VAL A 24 17.36 -13.88 15.34
CA VAL A 24 18.25 -14.62 16.25
C VAL A 24 19.05 -13.61 17.07
N SER A 25 18.84 -13.57 18.38
CA SER A 25 19.75 -12.86 19.30
C SER A 25 20.39 -13.87 20.26
N CYS A 26 21.69 -14.12 20.10
CA CYS A 26 22.49 -14.83 21.08
C CYS A 26 23.01 -13.82 22.12
N THR A 27 22.62 -13.97 23.40
CA THR A 27 23.25 -13.25 24.52
C THR A 27 24.22 -14.17 25.28
N PRO A 28 25.47 -13.73 25.53
CA PRO A 28 26.41 -14.50 26.34
C PRO A 28 26.16 -14.35 27.86
N ALA A 29 26.42 -15.43 28.59
CA ALA A 29 26.22 -15.56 30.03
C ALA A 29 27.24 -14.74 30.86
N ASN A 30 26.74 -14.01 31.86
CA ASN A 30 27.56 -13.17 32.75
C ASN A 30 28.07 -13.93 33.99
N LYS A 31 29.33 -13.63 34.34
CA LYS A 31 30.12 -14.09 35.52
C LYS A 31 29.38 -13.89 36.86
N LYS A 32 29.50 -14.89 37.74
CA LYS A 32 29.10 -14.85 39.16
C LYS A 32 30.16 -14.12 39.99
N ILE A 33 29.80 -13.00 40.63
CA ILE A 33 30.59 -12.36 41.70
C ILE A 33 30.01 -12.86 43.03
N ILE A 34 30.85 -13.43 43.89
CA ILE A 34 30.48 -13.89 45.24
C ILE A 34 30.62 -12.70 46.18
N SER A 35 29.50 -12.08 46.57
CA SER A 35 29.42 -11.04 47.61
C SER A 35 28.91 -11.64 48.92
N LYS A 36 29.41 -11.12 50.06
CA LYS A 36 28.91 -11.48 51.40
C LYS A 36 27.40 -11.20 51.48
N PRO A 37 26.57 -12.09 52.05
CA PRO A 37 25.14 -11.84 52.22
C PRO A 37 24.86 -10.68 53.18
N ILE A 38 23.91 -9.82 52.80
CA ILE A 38 23.43 -8.66 53.55
C ILE A 38 22.74 -9.13 54.84
N ASP A 39 23.14 -8.55 55.97
CA ASP A 39 22.47 -8.78 57.24
C ASP A 39 21.26 -7.84 57.40
N ASP A 40 20.41 -8.11 58.39
CA ASP A 40 19.18 -7.35 58.59
C ASP A 40 19.44 -5.87 58.95
N LYS A 41 20.55 -5.57 59.62
CA LYS A 41 20.88 -4.20 60.02
C LYS A 41 21.29 -3.39 58.79
N GLU A 42 22.19 -3.93 57.98
CA GLU A 42 22.59 -3.32 56.70
C GLU A 42 21.39 -3.21 55.75
N PHE A 43 20.50 -4.21 55.73
CA PHE A 43 19.26 -4.18 54.95
C PHE A 43 18.35 -3.02 55.36
N PHE A 44 18.03 -2.88 56.64
CA PHE A 44 17.15 -1.79 57.09
C PHE A 44 17.80 -0.41 56.94
N GLU A 45 19.10 -0.28 57.19
CA GLU A 45 19.83 0.97 56.95
C GLU A 45 19.78 1.38 55.48
N LEU A 46 20.03 0.42 54.56
CA LEU A 46 19.94 0.66 53.12
C LEU A 46 18.53 1.08 52.70
N ILE A 47 17.50 0.30 53.04
CA ILE A 47 16.13 0.61 52.61
C ILE A 47 15.63 1.92 53.23
N ASN A 48 16.01 2.23 54.47
CA ASN A 48 15.64 3.50 55.11
C ASN A 48 16.34 4.72 54.48
N SER A 49 17.50 4.53 53.83
CA SER A 49 18.22 5.60 53.13
C SER A 49 17.55 6.03 51.83
N ILE A 50 16.71 5.18 51.25
CA ILE A 50 16.03 5.45 49.98
C ILE A 50 14.81 6.35 50.26
N LYS A 51 14.93 7.65 49.95
CA LYS A 51 13.85 8.63 50.08
C LYS A 51 13.29 9.12 48.75
N SER A 52 14.00 8.90 47.66
CA SER A 52 13.67 9.39 46.32
C SER A 52 14.00 8.35 45.24
N GLU A 53 13.53 8.60 44.01
CA GLU A 53 13.93 7.80 42.84
C GLU A 53 15.46 7.82 42.65
N ASP A 54 16.11 8.98 42.77
CA ASP A 54 17.55 9.11 42.59
C ASP A 54 18.34 8.31 43.65
N ASP A 55 17.84 8.24 44.88
CA ASP A 55 18.45 7.40 45.93
C ASP A 55 18.33 5.91 45.62
N LEU A 56 17.20 5.48 45.05
CA LEU A 56 17.00 4.10 44.63
C LEU A 56 17.92 3.74 43.45
N LEU A 57 18.06 4.64 42.47
CA LEU A 57 18.85 4.40 41.25
C LEU A 57 20.36 4.19 41.53
N LYS A 58 20.86 4.66 42.69
CA LYS A 58 22.21 4.36 43.19
C LYS A 58 22.42 2.87 43.46
N TYR A 59 21.36 2.13 43.78
CA TYR A 59 21.42 0.73 44.22
C TYR A 59 20.64 -0.24 43.33
N ALA A 60 19.69 0.25 42.52
CA ALA A 60 18.82 -0.57 41.69
C ALA A 60 18.51 0.09 40.32
N ASP A 61 18.02 -0.69 39.37
CA ASP A 61 17.35 -0.20 38.15
C ASP A 61 15.84 -0.28 38.32
N ILE A 62 15.11 0.66 37.71
CA ILE A 62 13.66 0.58 37.52
C ILE A 62 13.39 0.30 36.04
N LYS A 63 12.65 -0.77 35.75
CA LYS A 63 12.22 -1.12 34.40
C LYS A 63 10.70 -1.11 34.29
N PHE A 64 10.21 -0.73 33.11
CA PHE A 64 8.80 -0.64 32.81
C PHE A 64 8.43 -1.57 31.66
N LYS A 65 7.25 -2.17 31.72
CA LYS A 65 6.66 -3.02 30.70
C LYS A 65 5.35 -2.45 30.19
N ASN A 66 5.01 -2.72 28.95
CA ASN A 66 3.66 -2.46 28.43
C ASN A 66 2.69 -3.58 28.84
N SER A 67 1.41 -3.44 28.48
CA SER A 67 0.35 -4.44 28.74
C SER A 67 0.58 -5.81 28.09
N ARG A 68 1.50 -5.91 27.13
CA ARG A 68 1.93 -7.16 26.48
C ARG A 68 3.19 -7.76 27.15
N GLY A 69 3.68 -7.16 28.23
CA GLY A 69 4.85 -7.62 28.97
C GLY A 69 6.21 -7.27 28.32
N SER A 70 6.23 -6.47 27.25
CA SER A 70 7.47 -6.02 26.60
C SER A 70 8.03 -4.79 27.30
N TYR A 71 9.36 -4.70 27.46
CA TYR A 71 9.99 -3.54 28.08
C TYR A 71 9.84 -2.28 27.23
N ILE A 72 9.55 -1.16 27.88
CA ILE A 72 9.37 0.16 27.25
C ILE A 72 10.24 1.21 27.92
N SER A 73 10.52 2.30 27.19
CA SER A 73 11.28 3.43 27.74
C SER A 73 10.46 4.17 28.80
N LYS A 74 11.10 4.63 29.87
CA LYS A 74 10.47 5.43 30.93
C LYS A 74 9.69 6.63 30.39
N ALA A 75 10.19 7.27 29.33
CA ALA A 75 9.57 8.45 28.73
C ALA A 75 8.24 8.15 28.02
N ASP A 76 8.02 6.91 27.57
CA ASP A 76 6.81 6.47 26.88
C ASP A 76 5.81 5.76 27.82
N VAL A 77 6.13 5.63 29.11
CA VAL A 77 5.22 5.09 30.12
C VAL A 77 4.10 6.10 30.38
N ILE A 78 2.86 5.63 30.28
CA ILE A 78 1.66 6.41 30.60
C ILE A 78 1.31 6.20 32.08
N PRO A 79 1.45 7.20 32.96
CA PRO A 79 1.23 7.02 34.40
C PRO A 79 -0.16 6.51 34.76
N THR A 80 -1.19 6.95 34.04
CA THR A 80 -2.59 6.59 34.32
C THR A 80 -2.94 5.14 33.99
N GLN A 81 -2.13 4.49 33.15
CA GLN A 81 -2.31 3.11 32.68
C GLN A 81 -1.27 2.16 33.28
N LEU A 82 -0.37 2.67 34.13
CA LEU A 82 0.72 1.90 34.68
C LEU A 82 0.22 1.00 35.82
N GLU A 83 0.33 -0.32 35.62
CA GLU A 83 -0.04 -1.33 36.61
C GLU A 83 1.16 -1.82 37.41
N LYS A 84 0.93 -2.35 38.61
CA LYS A 84 2.00 -2.83 39.50
C LYS A 84 2.88 -3.94 38.91
N ASN A 85 2.29 -4.83 38.09
CA ASN A 85 2.99 -5.94 37.42
C ASN A 85 3.85 -5.47 36.22
N GLN A 86 3.74 -4.20 35.84
CA GLN A 86 4.49 -3.60 34.75
C GLN A 86 5.76 -2.90 35.21
N ILE A 87 6.04 -2.88 36.52
CA ILE A 87 7.20 -2.20 37.11
C ILE A 87 8.10 -3.26 37.77
N GLU A 88 9.39 -3.21 37.48
CA GLU A 88 10.40 -4.08 38.09
C GLU A 88 11.53 -3.25 38.69
N ILE A 89 11.89 -3.55 39.95
CA ILE A 89 13.05 -2.95 40.62
C ILE A 89 14.13 -4.02 40.79
N ILE A 90 15.28 -3.83 40.15
CA ILE A 90 16.35 -4.82 40.11
C ILE A 90 17.59 -4.24 40.79
N PHE A 91 17.94 -4.77 41.97
CA PHE A 91 19.15 -4.36 42.70
C PHE A 91 20.43 -4.78 41.98
N LYS A 92 21.42 -3.89 42.00
CA LYS A 92 22.72 -4.01 41.32
C LYS A 92 23.84 -4.43 42.29
N ASP A 93 25.00 -4.73 41.72
CA ASP A 93 26.26 -4.95 42.44
C ASP A 93 26.16 -5.92 43.63
N LYS A 94 26.64 -5.51 44.81
CA LYS A 94 26.64 -6.34 46.03
C LYS A 94 25.24 -6.66 46.55
N TYR A 95 24.20 -5.97 46.10
CA TYR A 95 22.81 -6.19 46.55
C TYR A 95 21.99 -7.05 45.58
N LYS A 96 22.55 -7.36 44.39
CA LYS A 96 21.90 -8.21 43.39
C LYS A 96 21.56 -9.58 43.97
N ASN A 97 20.30 -10.01 43.80
CA ASN A 97 19.73 -11.25 44.32
C ASN A 97 19.74 -11.40 45.85
N GLN A 98 20.13 -10.35 46.60
CA GLN A 98 20.09 -10.35 48.06
C GLN A 98 18.86 -9.63 48.61
N ILE A 99 18.25 -8.78 47.80
CA ILE A 99 17.03 -8.03 48.10
C ILE A 99 16.00 -8.30 47.01
N GLY A 100 14.86 -8.87 47.40
CA GLY A 100 13.67 -8.99 46.57
C GLY A 100 12.85 -7.70 46.61
N SER A 101 12.13 -7.40 45.53
CA SER A 101 11.24 -6.25 45.42
C SER A 101 9.86 -6.70 44.95
N GLU A 102 8.81 -6.12 45.53
CA GLU A 102 7.43 -6.28 45.08
C GLU A 102 6.76 -4.92 45.04
N ILE A 103 6.07 -4.62 43.94
CA ILE A 103 5.32 -3.36 43.81
C ILE A 103 3.92 -3.58 44.38
N ILE A 104 3.61 -2.87 45.45
CA ILE A 104 2.34 -2.97 46.16
C ILE A 104 1.28 -2.15 45.43
N ASN A 105 1.61 -0.90 45.09
CA ASN A 105 0.66 0.05 44.50
C ASN A 105 1.35 1.15 43.68
N VAL A 106 0.59 1.78 42.80
CA VAL A 106 1.00 2.94 41.99
C VAL A 106 -0.12 3.98 42.05
N ILE A 107 0.21 5.20 42.48
CA ILE A 107 -0.75 6.30 42.64
C ILE A 107 -0.34 7.48 41.75
N THR A 108 -1.30 8.07 41.04
CA THR A 108 -1.12 9.25 40.20
C THR A 108 -2.02 10.39 40.67
N ASN A 109 -1.55 11.64 40.58
CA ASN A 109 -2.36 12.81 40.94
C ASN A 109 -3.26 13.21 39.76
N ARG A 110 -4.56 12.95 39.88
CA ARG A 110 -5.58 13.20 38.84
C ARG A 110 -6.46 14.43 39.10
N SER A 111 -5.99 15.38 39.89
CA SER A 111 -6.77 16.55 40.32
C SER A 111 -7.25 17.45 39.16
N ASN A 112 -6.56 17.46 38.02
CA ASN A 112 -7.02 18.12 36.79
C ASN A 112 -7.07 17.10 35.64
N GLY A 113 -8.29 16.69 35.26
CA GLY A 113 -8.54 15.63 34.29
C GLY A 113 -8.01 15.87 32.86
N PHE A 114 -7.67 17.13 32.52
CA PHE A 114 -7.22 17.52 31.18
C PHE A 114 -5.73 17.86 31.10
N ALA A 115 -5.00 17.81 32.22
CA ALA A 115 -3.57 18.05 32.24
C ALA A 115 -2.78 16.75 31.98
N ALA A 116 -1.65 16.84 31.29
CA ALA A 116 -0.74 15.71 31.17
C ALA A 116 -0.13 15.38 32.55
N ILE A 117 -0.13 14.10 32.92
CA ILE A 117 0.54 13.59 34.12
C ILE A 117 1.87 12.99 33.70
N ASN A 118 2.95 13.46 34.32
CA ASN A 118 4.33 13.06 33.99
C ASN A 118 5.05 12.38 35.17
N ASP A 119 4.32 12.00 36.21
CA ASP A 119 4.85 11.37 37.41
C ASP A 119 3.88 10.35 38.02
N ALA A 120 4.41 9.46 38.86
CA ALA A 120 3.65 8.49 39.64
C ALA A 120 4.36 8.21 40.98
N THR A 121 3.59 8.04 42.05
CA THR A 121 4.10 7.57 43.34
C THR A 121 4.01 6.05 43.40
N ILE A 122 5.15 5.39 43.57
CA ILE A 122 5.27 3.93 43.65
C ILE A 122 5.40 3.52 45.12
N TYR A 123 4.63 2.52 45.53
CA TYR A 123 4.73 1.86 46.82
C TYR A 123 5.36 0.48 46.61
N ALA A 124 6.55 0.26 47.17
CA ALA A 124 7.30 -0.97 47.01
C ALA A 124 7.61 -1.60 48.37
N GLU A 125 7.48 -2.93 48.44
CA GLU A 125 7.98 -3.74 49.54
C GLU A 125 9.30 -4.38 49.13
N PHE A 126 10.33 -4.18 49.94
CA PHE A 126 11.61 -4.84 49.79
C PHE A 126 11.74 -5.95 50.82
N LYS A 127 12.36 -7.06 50.42
CA LYS A 127 12.53 -8.25 51.24
C LYS A 127 13.99 -8.67 51.27
N ASN A 128 14.57 -8.85 52.45
CA ASN A 128 15.86 -9.52 52.58
C ASN A 128 15.68 -10.98 52.15
N SER A 129 16.35 -11.39 51.08
CA SER A 129 16.17 -12.73 50.49
C SER A 129 16.67 -13.86 51.39
N LYS A 130 17.53 -13.56 52.37
CA LYS A 130 18.07 -14.55 53.32
C LYS A 130 17.17 -14.73 54.55
N THR A 131 16.72 -13.64 55.16
CA THR A 131 15.99 -13.67 56.44
C THR A 131 14.48 -13.56 56.27
N GLY A 132 14.02 -13.13 55.09
CA GLY A 132 12.61 -12.91 54.79
C GLY A 132 12.01 -11.65 55.41
N LYS A 133 12.79 -10.84 56.15
CA LYS A 133 12.31 -9.57 56.70
C LYS A 133 11.98 -8.59 55.58
N THR A 134 10.86 -7.89 55.73
CA THR A 134 10.38 -6.93 54.74
C THR A 134 10.39 -5.50 55.25
N LYS A 135 10.46 -4.54 54.32
CA LYS A 135 10.30 -3.11 54.58
C LYS A 135 9.63 -2.46 53.38
N SER A 136 8.51 -1.79 53.64
CA SER A 136 7.82 -0.98 52.63
C SER A 136 8.34 0.46 52.63
N ILE A 137 8.50 1.03 51.44
CA ILE A 137 8.74 2.45 51.21
C ILE A 137 7.87 2.96 50.06
N ASN A 138 7.76 4.27 49.92
CA ASN A 138 7.21 4.90 48.73
C ASN A 138 8.16 5.99 48.22
N PHE A 139 8.14 6.21 46.91
CA PHE A 139 8.92 7.25 46.26
C PHE A 139 8.22 7.70 44.98
N LYS A 140 8.49 8.94 44.56
CA LYS A 140 7.92 9.51 43.35
C LYS A 140 8.85 9.28 42.16
N VAL A 141 8.32 8.70 41.10
CA VAL A 141 8.99 8.56 39.79
C VAL A 141 8.51 9.67 38.88
N THR A 142 9.46 10.38 38.25
CA THR A 142 9.16 11.55 37.40
C THR A 142 9.69 11.37 35.97
N GLY A 143 9.21 12.14 35.00
CA GLY A 143 9.66 12.04 33.60
C GLY A 143 8.99 10.91 32.80
N LEU A 144 7.82 10.47 33.25
CA LEU A 144 6.90 9.62 32.52
C LEU A 144 6.10 10.49 31.50
N ASN A 145 5.47 9.88 30.50
CA ASN A 145 4.63 10.56 29.50
C ASN A 145 5.25 11.85 28.93
N LYS A 146 6.57 11.84 28.66
CA LYS A 146 7.34 13.07 28.38
C LYS A 146 6.84 13.84 27.14
N LYS A 147 6.18 13.15 26.22
CA LYS A 147 5.61 13.71 24.98
C LYS A 147 4.19 14.25 25.16
N ASN A 148 3.64 14.22 26.38
CA ASN A 148 2.27 14.60 26.71
C ASN A 148 1.26 13.96 25.74
N THR A 149 1.40 12.67 25.45
CA THR A 149 0.56 12.00 24.44
C THR A 149 -0.84 11.71 24.95
N VAL A 150 -1.02 11.71 26.27
CA VAL A 150 -2.30 11.50 26.94
C VAL A 150 -2.47 12.40 28.15
N ASP A 151 -3.72 12.78 28.43
CA ASP A 151 -4.13 13.54 29.62
C ASP A 151 -4.34 12.64 30.85
N ALA A 152 -4.65 13.27 32.00
CA ALA A 152 -4.97 12.59 33.25
C ALA A 152 -6.20 11.65 33.19
N SER A 153 -7.05 11.83 32.18
CA SER A 153 -8.22 10.99 31.88
C SER A 153 -7.92 9.91 30.83
N SER A 154 -6.67 9.81 30.39
CA SER A 154 -6.19 8.90 29.34
C SER A 154 -6.75 9.17 27.94
N HIS A 155 -7.23 10.38 27.67
CA HIS A 155 -7.51 10.82 26.30
C HIS A 155 -6.21 11.22 25.62
N SER A 156 -6.09 10.91 24.32
CA SER A 156 -4.98 11.41 23.52
C SER A 156 -5.03 12.95 23.45
N ILE A 157 -3.96 13.59 23.90
CA ILE A 157 -3.76 15.01 23.65
C ILE A 157 -3.34 15.13 22.19
N VAL A 158 -4.15 15.80 21.38
CA VAL A 158 -3.81 16.10 19.99
C VAL A 158 -2.70 17.13 20.01
N LEU A 159 -1.46 16.68 19.81
CA LEU A 159 -0.34 17.57 19.45
C LEU A 159 -0.75 18.36 18.21
N SER A 160 -0.41 19.64 18.15
CA SER A 160 -0.73 20.45 16.98
C SER A 160 -0.03 19.84 15.76
N ASP A 161 -0.71 19.70 14.62
CA ASP A 161 -0.07 19.26 13.38
C ASP A 161 1.15 20.13 13.03
N LEU A 162 1.18 21.36 13.52
CA LEU A 162 2.27 22.32 13.35
C LEU A 162 3.52 22.01 14.20
N ASP A 163 3.42 21.16 15.23
CA ASP A 163 4.56 20.79 16.07
C ASP A 163 5.67 20.10 15.27
N TYR A 164 5.28 19.38 14.20
CA TYR A 164 6.24 18.84 13.24
C TYR A 164 7.14 19.95 12.68
N PHE A 165 6.59 21.13 12.40
CA PHE A 165 7.34 22.25 11.83
C PHE A 165 8.00 23.14 12.89
N GLY A 166 7.77 22.90 14.18
CA GLY A 166 8.19 23.80 15.26
C GLY A 166 7.16 24.89 15.57
N GLY A 167 5.88 24.57 15.41
CA GLY A 167 4.75 25.50 15.60
C GLY A 167 4.52 26.40 14.38
N GLU A 168 3.68 27.41 14.55
CA GLU A 168 3.25 28.32 13.47
C GLU A 168 4.41 29.08 12.83
N ALA A 169 5.32 29.64 13.64
CA ALA A 169 6.51 30.33 13.13
C ALA A 169 7.44 29.40 12.33
N GLY A 170 7.60 28.16 12.79
CA GLY A 170 8.40 27.16 12.09
C GLY A 170 7.75 26.71 10.77
N TYR A 171 6.43 26.60 10.74
CA TYR A 171 5.69 26.35 9.50
C TYR A 171 5.82 27.50 8.50
N ALA A 172 5.67 28.75 8.95
CA ALA A 172 5.87 29.93 8.09
C ALA A 172 7.26 29.91 7.43
N LEU A 173 8.32 29.60 8.19
CA LEU A 173 9.68 29.43 7.64
C LEU A 173 9.78 28.24 6.67
N TYR A 174 9.09 27.13 6.94
CA TYR A 174 9.08 25.96 6.06
C TYR A 174 8.42 26.27 4.70
N THR A 175 7.34 27.05 4.68
CA THR A 175 6.65 27.40 3.41
C THR A 175 7.50 28.28 2.48
N GLN A 176 8.49 29.00 3.01
CA GLN A 176 9.40 29.84 2.21
C GLN A 176 10.56 29.06 1.58
N LYS A 177 10.78 27.81 1.99
CA LYS A 177 11.84 26.95 1.47
C LYS A 177 11.58 26.49 0.05
N SER A 178 12.64 26.33 -0.73
CA SER A 178 12.64 25.58 -1.98
C SER A 178 12.29 24.11 -1.76
N GLN A 179 11.92 23.38 -2.82
CA GLN A 179 11.58 21.96 -2.71
C GLN A 179 12.74 21.10 -2.16
N LYS A 180 13.98 21.44 -2.50
CA LYS A 180 15.19 20.77 -1.99
C LYS A 180 15.38 21.00 -0.49
N GLU A 181 15.24 22.24 -0.03
CA GLU A 181 15.36 22.56 1.40
C GLU A 181 14.21 21.95 2.23
N ARG A 182 13.00 21.86 1.67
CA ARG A 182 11.89 21.13 2.29
C ARG A 182 12.19 19.64 2.40
N PHE A 183 12.67 19.03 1.31
CA PHE A 183 13.11 17.64 1.33
C PHE A 183 14.17 17.39 2.40
N GLU A 184 15.22 18.21 2.49
CA GLU A 184 16.28 18.06 3.51
C GLU A 184 15.70 18.09 4.94
N PHE A 185 14.78 19.02 5.21
CA PHE A 185 14.10 19.13 6.50
C PHE A 185 13.28 17.88 6.84
N ASP A 186 12.46 17.42 5.90
CA ASP A 186 11.56 16.28 6.11
C ASP A 186 12.35 14.95 6.16
N ASN A 187 13.32 14.81 5.26
CA ASN A 187 14.14 13.61 5.10
C ASN A 187 14.98 13.33 6.34
N LYS A 188 15.53 14.36 7.00
CA LYS A 188 16.27 14.18 8.26
C LYS A 188 15.44 13.43 9.30
N LYS A 189 14.18 13.81 9.50
CA LYS A 189 13.28 13.15 10.46
C LYS A 189 12.84 11.76 10.00
N TYR A 190 12.65 11.62 8.68
CA TYR A 190 12.29 10.35 8.06
C TYR A 190 13.39 9.31 8.24
N ILE A 191 14.65 9.67 7.93
CA ILE A 191 15.82 8.81 8.12
C ILE A 191 16.02 8.44 9.58
N SER A 192 15.93 9.39 10.51
CA SER A 192 16.00 9.06 11.95
C SER A 192 14.90 8.09 12.40
N SER A 193 13.76 8.07 11.72
CA SER A 193 12.71 7.10 12.01
C SER A 193 13.02 5.72 11.43
N LEU A 194 13.59 5.64 10.22
CA LEU A 194 14.05 4.39 9.63
C LEU A 194 15.21 3.76 10.41
N GLU A 195 16.18 4.58 10.82
CA GLU A 195 17.28 4.18 11.70
C GLU A 195 16.76 3.43 12.93
N ARG A 196 15.83 4.04 13.69
CA ARG A 196 15.21 3.41 14.87
C ARG A 196 14.41 2.14 14.58
N GLN A 197 13.94 1.95 13.35
CA GLN A 197 13.24 0.73 12.94
C GLN A 197 14.21 -0.42 12.63
N VAL A 198 15.41 -0.11 12.15
CA VAL A 198 16.42 -1.11 11.77
C VAL A 198 17.22 -1.56 12.99
N GLY A 199 17.61 -0.66 13.89
CA GLY A 199 18.42 -1.00 15.07
C GLY A 199 18.64 0.18 16.01
N ASN A 200 19.39 -0.05 17.09
CA ASN A 200 19.73 0.98 18.07
C ASN A 200 21.17 1.50 17.94
N ASP A 201 21.99 0.89 17.08
CA ASP A 201 23.37 1.28 16.84
C ASP A 201 23.44 2.18 15.60
N PHE A 202 23.85 3.44 15.79
CA PHE A 202 23.89 4.45 14.74
C PHE A 202 25.31 4.94 14.47
N PRO A 203 25.71 5.15 13.20
CA PRO A 203 24.96 4.88 11.98
C PRO A 203 24.83 3.36 11.69
N ILE A 204 23.72 2.97 11.05
CA ILE A 204 23.50 1.58 10.61
C ILE A 204 24.63 1.11 9.67
N ASP A 205 25.23 -0.05 9.95
CA ASP A 205 26.18 -0.70 9.04
C ASP A 205 25.47 -1.23 7.79
N LEU A 206 25.72 -0.57 6.65
CA LEU A 206 25.11 -0.91 5.36
C LEU A 206 25.57 -2.27 4.82
N LYS A 207 26.75 -2.76 5.23
CA LYS A 207 27.22 -4.10 4.85
C LYS A 207 26.37 -5.16 5.53
N ALA A 208 26.20 -5.08 6.85
CA ALA A 208 25.32 -5.99 7.58
C ALA A 208 23.84 -5.85 7.17
N TYR A 209 23.37 -4.62 6.92
CA TYR A 209 21.96 -4.35 6.62
C TYR A 209 21.54 -4.70 5.19
N ARG A 210 22.38 -4.39 4.18
CA ARG A 210 22.03 -4.52 2.76
C ARG A 210 23.08 -5.23 1.91
N ASN A 211 24.15 -5.74 2.50
CA ASN A 211 25.32 -6.26 1.79
C ASN A 211 25.90 -5.21 0.81
N LEU A 212 25.90 -3.94 1.20
CA LEU A 212 26.51 -2.84 0.45
C LEU A 212 27.90 -2.55 1.02
N ASP A 213 28.91 -3.26 0.53
CA ASP A 213 30.30 -3.10 0.95
C ASP A 213 31.02 -2.11 0.04
N THR A 214 31.32 -0.91 0.54
CA THR A 214 32.04 0.12 -0.22
C THR A 214 32.80 1.08 0.71
N LYS A 215 33.91 1.62 0.20
CA LYS A 215 34.77 2.58 0.90
C LYS A 215 34.05 3.92 1.11
N GLN A 216 34.46 4.66 2.13
CA GLN A 216 33.90 5.98 2.41
C GLN A 216 34.11 6.96 1.25
N GLU A 217 35.27 6.91 0.56
CA GLU A 217 35.55 7.78 -0.59
C GLU A 217 34.53 7.62 -1.72
N ASN A 218 34.04 6.40 -1.95
CA ASN A 218 33.02 6.12 -2.96
C ASN A 218 31.65 6.68 -2.55
N LYS A 219 31.31 6.63 -1.25
CA LYS A 219 30.09 7.24 -0.72
C LYS A 219 30.14 8.75 -0.86
N ASP A 220 31.28 9.37 -0.56
CA ASP A 220 31.45 10.82 -0.71
C ASP A 220 31.41 11.25 -2.19
N LYS A 221 32.01 10.47 -3.10
CA LYS A 221 31.91 10.67 -4.56
C LYS A 221 30.45 10.57 -5.02
N PHE A 222 29.71 9.58 -4.53
CA PHE A 222 28.27 9.44 -4.82
C PHE A 222 27.50 10.65 -4.32
N ASP A 223 27.67 11.06 -3.06
CA ASP A 223 26.91 12.15 -2.44
C ASP A 223 27.14 13.49 -3.15
N LYS A 224 28.36 13.72 -3.64
CA LYS A 224 28.67 14.88 -4.49
C LYS A 224 27.87 14.86 -5.80
N LEU A 225 27.90 13.75 -6.52
CA LEU A 225 27.14 13.58 -7.77
C LEU A 225 25.63 13.60 -7.51
N ALA A 226 25.16 13.02 -6.40
CA ALA A 226 23.76 13.00 -6.01
C ALA A 226 23.23 14.42 -5.82
N LYS A 227 24.02 15.29 -5.17
CA LYS A 227 23.69 16.71 -5.00
C LYS A 227 23.51 17.43 -6.34
N GLU A 228 24.36 17.14 -7.32
CA GLU A 228 24.31 17.71 -8.69
C GLU A 228 23.11 17.16 -9.50
N ASN A 229 22.65 15.94 -9.20
CA ASN A 229 21.54 15.27 -9.88
C ASN A 229 20.20 15.36 -9.14
N ASN A 230 20.12 16.12 -8.05
CA ASN A 230 18.95 16.20 -7.17
C ASN A 230 18.47 14.81 -6.69
N PHE A 231 19.43 13.99 -6.27
CA PHE A 231 19.22 12.69 -5.65
C PHE A 231 19.68 12.72 -4.18
N ASP A 232 19.20 11.79 -3.37
CA ASP A 232 19.54 11.69 -1.94
C ASP A 232 20.96 11.11 -1.74
N THR A 233 21.50 11.18 -0.52
CA THR A 233 22.80 10.58 -0.20
C THR A 233 22.76 9.06 -0.29
N TYR A 234 23.92 8.44 -0.50
CA TYR A 234 24.09 6.99 -0.57
C TYR A 234 23.51 6.30 0.67
N TYR A 235 23.79 6.86 1.85
CA TYR A 235 23.29 6.34 3.13
C TYR A 235 21.77 6.40 3.23
N ASN A 236 21.17 7.56 2.93
CA ASN A 236 19.73 7.76 3.04
C ASN A 236 18.97 6.89 2.02
N ALA A 237 19.45 6.84 0.77
CA ALA A 237 18.91 5.98 -0.27
C ALA A 237 19.03 4.50 0.10
N ALA A 238 20.12 4.10 0.76
CA ALA A 238 20.30 2.73 1.25
C ALA A 238 19.21 2.35 2.26
N LEU A 239 18.97 3.21 3.26
CA LEU A 239 17.93 3.00 4.27
C LEU A 239 16.51 3.01 3.70
N LYS A 240 16.26 3.78 2.64
CA LYS A 240 14.98 3.77 1.91
C LYS A 240 14.76 2.52 1.07
N GLY A 241 15.78 1.67 0.92
CA GLY A 241 15.71 0.45 0.10
C GLY A 241 15.96 0.68 -1.39
N PHE A 242 16.52 1.82 -1.78
CA PHE A 242 16.75 2.16 -3.20
C PHE A 242 17.86 1.31 -3.82
N THR A 243 17.80 1.12 -5.14
CA THR A 243 18.88 0.55 -5.95
C THR A 243 20.08 1.50 -5.92
N LEU A 244 21.27 0.96 -5.65
CA LEU A 244 22.49 1.75 -5.48
C LEU A 244 23.65 1.17 -6.28
N PRO A 245 24.62 2.00 -6.72
CA PRO A 245 25.80 1.51 -7.40
C PRO A 245 26.73 0.77 -6.43
N VAL A 246 27.35 -0.30 -6.92
CA VAL A 246 28.50 -0.96 -6.30
C VAL A 246 29.76 -0.60 -7.07
N TYR A 247 30.90 -0.63 -6.38
CA TYR A 247 32.15 -0.09 -6.88
C TYR A 247 33.22 -1.19 -6.97
N ASP A 248 34.09 -1.09 -7.96
CA ASP A 248 35.30 -1.91 -8.04
C ASP A 248 36.43 -1.35 -7.16
N ASP A 249 37.58 -2.04 -7.15
CA ASP A 249 38.77 -1.64 -6.39
C ASP A 249 39.33 -0.27 -6.81
N LYS A 250 39.00 0.21 -8.02
CA LYS A 250 39.40 1.50 -8.58
C LYS A 250 38.42 2.62 -8.23
N GLY A 251 37.30 2.32 -7.56
CA GLY A 251 36.27 3.31 -7.21
C GLY A 251 35.37 3.69 -8.39
N GLU A 252 35.33 2.86 -9.43
CA GLU A 252 34.41 3.01 -10.57
C GLU A 252 33.19 2.10 -10.38
N VAL A 253 32.04 2.53 -10.91
CA VAL A 253 30.79 1.78 -10.79
C VAL A 253 30.90 0.47 -11.57
N SER A 254 30.85 -0.66 -10.87
CA SER A 254 30.93 -2.01 -11.44
C SER A 254 29.56 -2.60 -11.74
N GLY A 255 28.50 -2.11 -11.09
CA GLY A 255 27.13 -2.52 -11.32
C GLY A 255 26.15 -1.81 -10.37
N LEU A 256 24.88 -2.20 -10.45
CA LEU A 256 23.80 -1.76 -9.57
C LEU A 256 23.34 -2.92 -8.69
N GLN A 257 23.11 -2.63 -7.42
CA GLN A 257 22.56 -3.58 -6.48
C GLN A 257 21.15 -3.16 -6.06
N ILE A 258 20.16 -3.96 -6.44
CA ILE A 258 18.77 -3.79 -6.01
C ILE A 258 18.59 -4.32 -4.59
N ASN A 259 17.59 -3.83 -3.86
CA ASN A 259 17.23 -4.44 -2.58
C ASN A 259 16.46 -5.75 -2.81
N ASP A 260 17.07 -6.87 -2.45
CA ASP A 260 16.44 -8.19 -2.57
C ASP A 260 15.44 -8.52 -1.46
N ALA A 261 15.55 -7.82 -0.32
CA ALA A 261 14.65 -7.95 0.81
C ALA A 261 13.24 -7.44 0.48
N PRO A 262 12.23 -7.73 1.32
CA PRO A 262 10.92 -7.07 1.24
C PRO A 262 11.06 -5.54 1.21
N GLU A 263 10.11 -4.87 0.56
CA GLU A 263 10.07 -3.41 0.48
C GLU A 263 10.17 -2.77 1.87
N VAL A 264 11.02 -1.74 2.00
CA VAL A 264 11.12 -0.96 3.24
C VAL A 264 9.78 -0.25 3.48
N ASN A 265 9.24 -0.39 4.70
CA ASN A 265 8.00 0.27 5.10
C ASN A 265 8.11 1.79 4.95
N LYS A 266 7.05 2.41 4.43
CA LYS A 266 7.01 3.84 4.15
C LYS A 266 5.91 4.52 4.95
N GLY A 267 6.29 5.55 5.68
CA GLY A 267 5.37 6.37 6.47
C GLY A 267 4.74 7.51 5.66
N PRO A 268 3.69 8.15 6.21
CA PRO A 268 2.98 9.24 5.56
C PRO A 268 3.79 10.55 5.60
N SER A 269 3.40 11.50 4.76
CA SER A 269 3.91 12.88 4.80
C SER A 269 3.10 13.74 5.78
N SER A 270 3.80 14.44 6.68
CA SER A 270 3.18 15.44 7.55
C SER A 270 2.61 16.62 6.77
N VAL A 271 3.21 16.98 5.63
CA VAL A 271 2.71 18.04 4.74
C VAL A 271 1.38 17.62 4.11
N ASP A 272 1.26 16.35 3.71
CA ASP A 272 0.06 15.88 3.04
C ASP A 272 -1.13 15.82 3.99
N SER A 273 -0.92 15.51 5.27
CA SER A 273 -2.00 15.41 6.27
C SER A 273 -2.25 16.70 7.07
N LEU A 274 -1.48 17.77 6.82
CA LEU A 274 -1.57 19.00 7.61
C LEU A 274 -3.01 19.56 7.67
N GLY A 275 -3.53 19.78 8.89
CA GLY A 275 -4.85 20.35 9.14
C GLY A 275 -6.01 19.42 8.78
N ARG A 276 -5.76 18.11 8.70
CA ARG A 276 -6.71 17.09 8.23
C ARG A 276 -6.62 15.84 9.10
N ASP A 277 -7.68 15.03 9.09
CA ASP A 277 -7.67 13.72 9.74
C ASP A 277 -6.71 12.77 8.99
N PRO A 278 -5.56 12.39 9.58
CA PRO A 278 -4.55 11.58 8.89
C PRO A 278 -5.02 10.16 8.57
N PHE A 279 -6.12 9.69 9.16
CA PHE A 279 -6.72 8.39 8.83
C PHE A 279 -7.63 8.47 7.59
N LYS A 280 -8.05 9.68 7.20
CA LYS A 280 -8.97 9.93 6.08
C LYS A 280 -8.30 10.64 4.89
N THR A 281 -6.98 10.49 4.77
CA THR A 281 -6.17 11.04 3.67
C THR A 281 -5.93 10.05 2.53
N ASN A 282 -6.75 9.00 2.42
CA ASN A 282 -6.66 7.99 1.34
C ASN A 282 -7.48 8.34 0.09
N GLY A 283 -8.29 9.40 0.15
CA GLY A 283 -9.20 9.82 -0.91
C GLY A 283 -10.63 10.02 -0.42
N LEU A 284 -11.49 10.46 -1.34
CA LEU A 284 -12.90 10.75 -1.10
C LEU A 284 -13.76 9.70 -1.79
N ALA A 285 -14.56 8.98 -1.01
CA ALA A 285 -15.49 7.99 -1.52
C ALA A 285 -16.82 8.62 -1.95
N ARG A 286 -17.42 8.01 -2.98
CA ARG A 286 -18.79 8.13 -3.45
C ARG A 286 -19.26 9.54 -3.78
N THR A 287 -18.38 10.53 -3.86
CA THR A 287 -18.75 11.94 -4.06
C THR A 287 -18.03 12.52 -5.26
N ILE A 288 -18.73 13.28 -6.11
CA ILE A 288 -18.17 13.94 -7.30
C ILE A 288 -17.97 15.43 -7.03
N PRO A 289 -16.72 15.90 -6.82
CA PRO A 289 -16.49 17.26 -6.38
C PRO A 289 -16.72 18.35 -7.43
N ASN A 290 -16.44 18.06 -8.71
CA ASN A 290 -16.47 19.02 -9.80
C ASN A 290 -16.67 18.35 -11.17
N GLU A 291 -16.80 19.16 -12.22
CA GLU A 291 -17.06 18.71 -13.59
C GLU A 291 -15.94 17.87 -14.21
N THR A 292 -14.67 18.07 -13.82
CA THR A 292 -13.57 17.24 -14.30
C THR A 292 -13.67 15.83 -13.73
N TYR A 293 -13.96 15.68 -12.43
CA TYR A 293 -14.23 14.37 -11.83
C TYR A 293 -15.47 13.71 -12.41
N LYS A 294 -16.55 14.47 -12.67
CA LYS A 294 -17.75 13.97 -13.35
C LYS A 294 -17.40 13.40 -14.73
N THR A 295 -16.67 14.16 -15.53
CA THR A 295 -16.22 13.75 -16.87
C THR A 295 -15.38 12.47 -16.80
N ALA A 296 -14.44 12.40 -15.86
CA ALA A 296 -13.63 11.20 -15.66
C ALA A 296 -14.46 9.99 -15.21
N ALA A 297 -15.39 10.18 -14.27
CA ALA A 297 -16.21 9.10 -13.72
C ALA A 297 -17.11 8.41 -14.75
N ILE A 298 -17.74 9.18 -15.64
CA ILE A 298 -18.64 8.62 -16.68
C ILE A 298 -17.87 7.92 -17.82
N GLN A 299 -16.56 8.08 -17.89
CA GLN A 299 -15.64 7.46 -18.87
C GLN A 299 -14.86 6.29 -18.27
N THR A 300 -15.05 6.01 -16.99
CA THR A 300 -14.30 5.02 -16.21
C THR A 300 -15.24 3.93 -15.71
N PHE A 301 -14.76 2.70 -15.71
CA PHE A 301 -15.50 1.48 -15.42
C PHE A 301 -14.82 0.74 -14.26
N GLN A 302 -15.63 0.22 -13.36
CA GLN A 302 -15.26 -0.91 -12.53
C GLN A 302 -15.36 -2.17 -13.41
N VAL A 303 -14.32 -2.99 -13.41
CA VAL A 303 -14.29 -4.26 -14.15
C VAL A 303 -14.03 -5.42 -13.21
N THR A 304 -14.71 -6.54 -13.46
CA THR A 304 -14.44 -7.83 -12.81
C THR A 304 -14.31 -8.91 -13.87
N PHE A 305 -13.24 -9.69 -13.81
CA PHE A 305 -13.03 -10.89 -14.62
C PHE A 305 -13.16 -12.11 -13.73
N ASN A 306 -13.91 -13.13 -14.16
CA ASN A 306 -14.08 -14.38 -13.43
C ASN A 306 -13.60 -15.55 -14.29
N TRP A 307 -12.74 -16.40 -13.74
CA TRP A 307 -12.24 -17.59 -14.43
C TRP A 307 -12.27 -18.81 -13.50
N TRP A 308 -12.16 -20.00 -14.09
CA TRP A 308 -12.02 -21.23 -13.31
C TRP A 308 -10.65 -21.29 -12.64
N LYS A 309 -10.63 -21.47 -11.31
CA LYS A 309 -9.38 -21.48 -10.54
C LYS A 309 -8.46 -22.61 -11.02
N ASP A 310 -7.23 -22.26 -11.41
CA ASP A 310 -6.23 -23.19 -11.94
C ASP A 310 -5.16 -23.62 -10.92
N TYR A 311 -5.24 -23.04 -9.71
CA TYR A 311 -4.34 -23.26 -8.56
C TYR A 311 -2.84 -23.06 -8.85
N SER A 312 -2.52 -22.31 -9.91
CA SER A 312 -1.13 -22.10 -10.34
C SER A 312 -0.29 -21.39 -9.28
N GLU A 313 -0.85 -20.35 -8.63
CA GLU A 313 -0.18 -19.57 -7.59
C GLU A 313 0.06 -20.40 -6.32
N GLU A 314 -0.91 -21.21 -5.90
CA GLU A 314 -0.75 -22.10 -4.74
C GLU A 314 0.28 -23.20 -4.98
N ILE A 315 0.32 -23.76 -6.21
CA ILE A 315 1.33 -24.74 -6.60
C ILE A 315 2.72 -24.11 -6.59
N GLU A 316 2.89 -22.90 -7.16
CA GLU A 316 4.17 -22.18 -7.14
C GLU A 316 4.61 -21.87 -5.70
N GLN A 317 3.69 -21.40 -4.85
CA GLN A 317 3.99 -21.12 -3.45
C GLN A 317 4.43 -22.39 -2.69
N ALA A 318 3.75 -23.51 -2.91
CA ALA A 318 4.14 -24.77 -2.30
C ALA A 318 5.53 -25.24 -2.77
N GLN A 319 5.87 -25.03 -4.05
CA GLN A 319 7.20 -25.31 -4.59
C GLN A 319 8.29 -24.43 -3.95
N GLU A 320 8.04 -23.12 -3.81
CA GLU A 320 8.95 -22.20 -3.11
C GLU A 320 9.17 -22.63 -1.64
N TYR A 321 8.12 -23.10 -0.95
CA TYR A 321 8.28 -23.62 0.40
C TYR A 321 9.11 -24.89 0.45
N ILE A 322 8.98 -25.78 -0.53
CA ILE A 322 9.84 -26.98 -0.63
C ILE A 322 11.31 -26.57 -0.77
N GLU A 323 11.63 -25.63 -1.65
CA GLU A 323 12.99 -25.12 -1.82
C GLU A 323 13.51 -24.45 -0.54
N LEU A 324 12.68 -23.64 0.11
CA LEU A 324 13.00 -22.97 1.36
C LEU A 324 13.30 -23.98 2.47
N PHE A 325 12.42 -24.95 2.70
CA PHE A 325 12.62 -25.98 3.73
C PHE A 325 13.84 -26.86 3.42
N ASN A 326 14.12 -27.13 2.15
CA ASN A 326 15.36 -27.81 1.74
C ASN A 326 16.62 -27.01 2.14
N SER A 327 16.58 -25.69 2.08
CA SER A 327 17.69 -24.82 2.47
C SER A 327 17.89 -24.67 3.99
N TRP A 328 16.87 -25.00 4.80
CA TRP A 328 16.91 -24.79 6.25
C TRP A 328 17.68 -25.86 7.02
N THR A 329 18.27 -25.42 8.14
CA THR A 329 18.83 -26.28 9.19
C THR A 329 17.72 -26.84 10.09
N GLU A 330 18.01 -27.89 10.86
CA GLU A 330 17.03 -28.47 11.81
C GLU A 330 16.55 -27.46 12.86
N ASP A 331 17.42 -26.57 13.33
CA ASP A 331 17.06 -25.54 14.31
C ASP A 331 16.13 -24.49 13.69
N GLN A 332 16.35 -24.10 12.43
CA GLN A 332 15.44 -23.21 11.71
C GLN A 332 14.06 -23.84 11.54
N VAL A 333 14.01 -25.15 11.24
CA VAL A 333 12.75 -25.91 11.16
C VAL A 333 12.05 -25.97 12.51
N LYS A 334 12.76 -26.31 13.61
CA LYS A 334 12.20 -26.33 14.96
C LYS A 334 11.64 -24.97 15.37
N ASN A 335 12.37 -23.88 15.09
CA ASN A 335 11.93 -22.52 15.37
C ASN A 335 10.68 -22.15 14.56
N TYR A 336 10.63 -22.52 13.29
CA TYR A 336 9.45 -22.30 12.45
C TYR A 336 8.23 -23.05 12.99
N VAL A 337 8.35 -24.36 13.25
CA VAL A 337 7.26 -25.18 13.79
C VAL A 337 6.80 -24.65 15.15
N GLY A 338 7.74 -24.32 16.05
CA GLY A 338 7.42 -23.70 17.33
C GLY A 338 6.68 -22.37 17.20
N THR A 339 7.02 -21.56 16.19
CA THR A 339 6.30 -20.31 15.89
C THR A 339 4.88 -20.59 15.39
N GLN A 340 4.70 -21.57 14.49
CA GLN A 340 3.37 -21.96 14.01
C GLN A 340 2.49 -22.51 15.14
N LEU A 341 3.04 -23.35 16.03
CA LEU A 341 2.33 -23.85 17.21
C LEU A 341 1.93 -22.73 18.17
N ARG A 342 2.82 -21.76 18.41
CA ARG A 342 2.50 -20.58 19.22
C ARG A 342 1.38 -19.75 18.60
N GLN A 343 1.41 -19.55 17.28
CA GLN A 343 0.34 -18.82 16.61
C GLN A 343 -0.99 -19.58 16.67
N LEU A 344 -0.97 -20.90 16.51
CA LEU A 344 -2.13 -21.76 16.66
C LEU A 344 -2.74 -21.62 18.06
N GLU A 345 -1.90 -21.59 19.11
CA GLU A 345 -2.33 -21.35 20.49
C GLU A 345 -2.95 -19.95 20.68
N LEU A 346 -2.35 -18.91 20.09
CA LEU A 346 -2.87 -17.55 20.16
C LEU A 346 -4.24 -17.42 19.46
N ASN A 347 -4.38 -18.00 18.26
CA ASN A 347 -5.65 -18.01 17.53
C ASN A 347 -6.73 -18.74 18.34
N PHE A 348 -6.40 -19.91 18.91
CA PHE A 348 -7.30 -20.65 19.78
C PHE A 348 -7.77 -19.81 20.97
N LYS A 349 -6.87 -19.07 21.63
CA LYS A 349 -7.22 -18.16 22.73
C LYS A 349 -8.11 -17.02 22.27
N ASP A 350 -7.85 -16.44 21.10
CA ASP A 350 -8.68 -15.36 20.55
C ASP A 350 -10.08 -15.84 20.16
N ASP A 351 -10.19 -16.98 19.49
CA ASP A 351 -11.45 -17.59 19.06
C ASP A 351 -12.33 -18.00 20.26
N THR A 352 -11.72 -18.53 21.31
CA THR A 352 -12.43 -18.92 22.53
C THR A 352 -12.79 -17.73 23.42
N ARG A 353 -12.02 -16.64 23.42
CA ARG A 353 -12.27 -15.46 24.29
C ARG A 353 -13.65 -14.86 24.09
N GLU A 354 -14.10 -14.69 22.85
CA GLU A 354 -15.41 -14.09 22.56
C GLU A 354 -16.56 -15.04 22.95
N ILE A 355 -16.39 -16.34 22.73
CA ILE A 355 -17.35 -17.37 23.18
C ILE A 355 -17.43 -17.40 24.71
N GLU A 356 -16.29 -17.33 25.40
CA GLU A 356 -16.23 -17.29 26.87
C GLU A 356 -16.87 -16.03 27.45
N LYS A 357 -16.69 -14.88 26.78
CA LYS A 357 -17.38 -13.65 27.14
C LYS A 357 -18.89 -13.81 27.00
N GLN A 358 -19.37 -14.35 25.86
CA GLN A 358 -20.79 -14.62 25.64
C GLN A 358 -21.36 -15.62 26.64
N LEU A 359 -20.61 -16.67 27.00
CA LEU A 359 -21.01 -17.63 28.04
C LEU A 359 -21.14 -16.99 29.43
N ARG A 360 -20.27 -16.03 29.79
CA ARG A 360 -20.36 -15.27 31.05
C ARG A 360 -21.54 -14.30 31.09
N GLU A 361 -21.84 -13.67 29.96
CA GLU A 361 -22.88 -12.64 29.83
C GLU A 361 -24.28 -13.24 29.57
N THR A 362 -24.36 -14.50 29.10
CA THR A 362 -25.63 -15.17 28.81
C THR A 362 -26.33 -15.62 30.10
N PRO A 363 -27.59 -15.20 30.35
CA PRO A 363 -28.36 -15.64 31.51
C PRO A 363 -28.55 -17.16 31.55
N LYS A 364 -28.43 -17.77 32.75
CA LYS A 364 -28.47 -19.23 32.97
C LYS A 364 -29.76 -19.92 32.50
N ASN A 365 -30.85 -19.17 32.32
CA ASN A 365 -32.14 -19.70 31.83
C ASN A 365 -32.21 -19.83 30.30
N ARG A 366 -31.16 -19.45 29.55
CA ARG A 366 -31.08 -19.58 28.08
C ARG A 366 -30.28 -20.81 27.67
N GLU A 367 -30.74 -21.98 28.12
CA GLU A 367 -30.05 -23.27 27.97
C GLU A 367 -29.68 -23.60 26.51
N GLY A 368 -30.55 -23.31 25.54
CA GLY A 368 -30.24 -23.55 24.11
C GLY A 368 -29.08 -22.71 23.57
N ILE A 369 -28.90 -21.48 24.04
CA ILE A 369 -27.78 -20.61 23.65
C ILE A 369 -26.49 -21.10 24.32
N ILE A 370 -26.56 -21.44 25.61
CA ILE A 370 -25.43 -21.98 26.37
C ILE A 370 -24.93 -23.30 25.75
N ASN A 371 -25.84 -24.22 25.40
CA ASN A 371 -25.50 -25.49 24.74
C ASN A 371 -24.86 -25.27 23.37
N THR A 372 -25.35 -24.28 22.59
CA THR A 372 -24.76 -23.93 21.29
C THR A 372 -23.34 -23.38 21.45
N LEU A 373 -23.12 -22.44 22.38
CA LEU A 373 -21.81 -21.86 22.66
C LEU A 373 -20.81 -22.90 23.20
N ASN A 374 -21.27 -23.80 24.09
CA ASN A 374 -20.44 -24.91 24.58
C ASN A 374 -20.08 -25.89 23.46
N LYS A 375 -21.03 -26.23 22.57
CA LYS A 375 -20.75 -27.07 21.40
C LYS A 375 -19.69 -26.43 20.50
N GLN A 376 -19.82 -25.13 20.21
CA GLN A 376 -18.84 -24.38 19.42
C GLN A 376 -17.45 -24.39 20.09
N LYS A 377 -17.39 -24.18 21.40
CA LYS A 377 -16.12 -24.25 22.15
C LYS A 377 -15.48 -25.63 22.04
N THR A 378 -16.24 -26.70 22.25
CA THR A 378 -15.75 -28.08 22.13
C THR A 378 -15.25 -28.40 20.72
N GLU A 379 -15.94 -27.94 19.68
CA GLU A 379 -15.50 -28.13 18.28
C GLU A 379 -14.17 -27.41 18.01
N ILE A 380 -14.01 -26.17 18.49
CA ILE A 380 -12.76 -25.40 18.37
C ILE A 380 -11.63 -26.08 19.16
N GLU A 381 -11.89 -26.56 20.38
CA GLU A 381 -10.92 -27.28 21.20
C GLU A 381 -10.46 -28.60 20.58
N ALA A 382 -11.40 -29.39 20.03
CA ALA A 382 -11.09 -30.64 19.36
C ALA A 382 -10.20 -30.39 18.14
N LYS A 383 -10.56 -29.39 17.33
CA LYS A 383 -9.78 -28.99 16.16
C LYS A 383 -8.38 -28.48 16.53
N TYR A 384 -8.27 -27.63 17.56
CA TYR A 384 -6.98 -27.15 18.05
C TYR A 384 -6.07 -28.31 18.45
N LYS A 385 -6.59 -29.31 19.18
CA LYS A 385 -5.81 -30.49 19.58
C LYS A 385 -5.33 -31.31 18.38
N GLU A 386 -6.20 -31.51 17.39
CA GLU A 386 -5.85 -32.21 16.15
C GLU A 386 -4.75 -31.48 15.38
N ASP A 387 -4.91 -30.18 15.18
CA ASP A 387 -3.95 -29.34 14.46
C ASP A 387 -2.62 -29.25 15.23
N PHE A 388 -2.65 -29.12 16.56
CA PHE A 388 -1.46 -29.10 17.41
C PHE A 388 -0.67 -30.41 17.30
N GLU A 389 -1.33 -31.56 17.44
CA GLU A 389 -0.71 -32.89 17.31
C GLU A 389 -0.10 -33.09 15.91
N LYS A 390 -0.79 -32.60 14.88
CA LYS A 390 -0.31 -32.64 13.49
C LYS A 390 0.96 -31.81 13.32
N PHE A 391 0.95 -30.54 13.74
CA PHE A 391 2.08 -29.63 13.55
C PHE A 391 3.27 -29.97 14.44
N ASN A 392 3.05 -30.44 15.67
CA ASN A 392 4.11 -30.76 16.63
C ASN A 392 5.00 -31.94 16.20
N LYS A 393 4.52 -32.78 15.27
CA LYS A 393 5.27 -33.93 14.72
C LYS A 393 6.00 -33.61 13.41
N LEU A 394 5.86 -32.39 12.88
CA LEU A 394 6.49 -32.03 11.61
C LEU A 394 7.98 -31.75 11.79
N ASP A 395 8.79 -32.59 11.14
CA ASP A 395 10.19 -32.30 10.87
C ASP A 395 10.36 -31.73 9.45
N LYS A 396 11.61 -31.54 9.02
CA LYS A 396 11.93 -31.02 7.69
C LYS A 396 11.27 -31.83 6.57
N ASN A 397 11.34 -33.16 6.67
CA ASN A 397 10.78 -34.06 5.66
C ASN A 397 9.25 -34.06 5.69
N GLY A 398 8.66 -33.96 6.88
CA GLY A 398 7.22 -33.81 7.08
C GLY A 398 6.68 -32.51 6.46
N LEU A 399 7.39 -31.39 6.62
CA LEU A 399 7.02 -30.12 5.98
C LEU A 399 7.09 -30.23 4.45
N ILE A 400 8.15 -30.81 3.89
CA ILE A 400 8.31 -31.01 2.44
C ILE A 400 7.22 -31.95 1.90
N ALA A 401 6.97 -33.07 2.59
CA ALA A 401 5.94 -34.03 2.22
C ALA A 401 4.54 -33.39 2.26
N TRP A 402 4.27 -32.54 3.25
CA TRP A 402 3.02 -31.80 3.33
C TRP A 402 2.85 -30.87 2.12
N GLN A 403 3.87 -30.08 1.74
CA GLN A 403 3.79 -29.22 0.56
C GLN A 403 3.63 -30.01 -0.75
N LYS A 404 4.29 -31.17 -0.89
CA LYS A 404 4.10 -32.05 -2.05
C LYS A 404 2.66 -32.56 -2.15
N LYS A 405 2.06 -32.95 -1.01
CA LYS A 405 0.67 -33.37 -0.96
C LYS A 405 -0.30 -32.24 -1.35
N GLU A 406 -0.04 -31.02 -0.87
CA GLU A 406 -0.82 -29.84 -1.28
C GLU A 406 -0.77 -29.63 -2.80
N ILE A 407 0.40 -29.78 -3.43
CA ILE A 407 0.55 -29.69 -4.89
C ILE A 407 -0.31 -30.75 -5.60
N GLU A 408 -0.27 -32.01 -5.16
CA GLU A 408 -1.11 -33.09 -5.73
C GLU A 408 -2.61 -32.79 -5.59
N GLU A 409 -3.03 -32.29 -4.42
CA GLU A 409 -4.42 -31.89 -4.19
C GLU A 409 -4.85 -30.73 -5.10
N TYR A 410 -4.00 -29.71 -5.27
CA TYR A 410 -4.27 -28.60 -6.18
C TYR A 410 -4.34 -29.03 -7.65
N GLN A 411 -3.44 -29.92 -8.08
CA GLN A 411 -3.46 -30.49 -9.43
C GLN A 411 -4.74 -31.30 -9.70
N SER A 412 -5.22 -32.06 -8.71
CA SER A 412 -6.50 -32.77 -8.81
C SER A 412 -7.69 -31.81 -8.90
N LYS A 413 -7.72 -30.77 -8.05
CA LYS A 413 -8.80 -29.77 -8.02
C LYS A 413 -8.87 -28.92 -9.30
N LYS A 414 -7.73 -28.65 -9.95
CA LYS A 414 -7.65 -27.90 -11.22
C LYS A 414 -8.56 -28.46 -12.30
N ASN A 415 -8.70 -29.79 -12.39
CA ASN A 415 -9.48 -30.45 -13.44
C ASN A 415 -10.99 -30.50 -13.16
N GLN A 416 -11.43 -30.15 -11.94
CA GLN A 416 -12.83 -30.32 -11.53
C GLN A 416 -13.70 -29.08 -11.82
N THR A 417 -13.10 -27.93 -12.19
CA THR A 417 -13.82 -26.66 -12.48
C THR A 417 -14.87 -26.29 -11.40
N THR A 418 -14.55 -26.54 -10.13
CA THR A 418 -15.49 -26.36 -9.00
C THR A 418 -15.47 -24.96 -8.41
N LEU A 419 -14.32 -24.29 -8.42
CA LEU A 419 -14.14 -22.95 -7.84
C LEU A 419 -13.80 -21.92 -8.91
N ARG A 420 -14.35 -20.71 -8.73
CA ARG A 420 -14.01 -19.53 -9.52
C ARG A 420 -13.04 -18.66 -8.75
N ALA A 421 -12.13 -18.04 -9.48
CA ALA A 421 -11.33 -16.93 -9.02
C ALA A 421 -11.75 -15.66 -9.77
N SER A 422 -11.47 -14.50 -9.19
CA SER A 422 -11.82 -13.23 -9.78
C SER A 422 -10.71 -12.21 -9.59
N GLU A 423 -10.52 -11.36 -10.60
CA GLU A 423 -9.69 -10.16 -10.53
C GLU A 423 -10.61 -8.98 -10.77
N SER A 424 -10.40 -7.88 -10.04
CA SER A 424 -11.18 -6.67 -10.24
C SER A 424 -10.30 -5.45 -10.25
N GLY A 425 -10.69 -4.48 -11.07
CA GLY A 425 -9.93 -3.28 -11.28
C GLY A 425 -10.78 -2.17 -11.83
N THR A 426 -10.08 -1.15 -12.27
CA THR A 426 -10.60 0.03 -12.94
C THR A 426 -10.06 0.07 -14.36
N MET A 427 -10.88 0.46 -15.33
CA MET A 427 -10.44 0.71 -16.71
C MET A 427 -11.22 1.88 -17.30
N TRP A 428 -10.73 2.45 -18.40
CA TRP A 428 -11.34 3.63 -19.01
C TRP A 428 -11.25 3.53 -20.54
N ILE A 429 -12.20 4.16 -21.24
CA ILE A 429 -12.23 4.14 -22.70
C ILE A 429 -11.04 4.96 -23.22
N MET A 430 -10.08 4.29 -23.85
CA MET A 430 -8.91 4.92 -24.43
C MET A 430 -9.13 5.32 -25.88
N ASP A 431 -9.62 4.37 -26.68
CA ASP A 431 -9.75 4.52 -28.12
C ASP A 431 -10.91 3.67 -28.65
N TYR A 432 -11.26 3.86 -29.91
CA TYR A 432 -12.15 2.97 -30.65
C TYR A 432 -11.75 2.95 -32.13
N LEU A 433 -12.02 1.83 -32.80
CA LEU A 433 -11.75 1.71 -34.23
C LEU A 433 -12.84 2.44 -35.03
N GLU A 434 -12.46 3.20 -36.05
CA GLU A 434 -13.43 3.83 -36.95
C GLU A 434 -13.94 2.79 -37.98
N GLU A 435 -15.25 2.52 -37.97
CA GLU A 435 -15.90 1.49 -38.80
C GLU A 435 -16.80 2.09 -39.90
N GLY A 436 -16.36 3.20 -40.53
CA GLY A 436 -17.14 3.89 -41.57
C GLY A 436 -18.33 4.67 -41.00
N ASN A 437 -19.47 4.72 -41.71
CA ASN A 437 -20.64 5.56 -41.34
C ASN A 437 -21.49 5.03 -40.17
N GLY A 438 -20.99 4.08 -39.37
CA GLY A 438 -21.72 3.46 -38.25
C GLY A 438 -21.10 3.79 -36.89
N ASN A 439 -21.86 3.51 -35.82
CA ASN A 439 -21.32 3.57 -34.46
C ASN A 439 -20.18 2.55 -34.31
N PRO A 440 -19.05 2.90 -33.67
CA PRO A 440 -17.98 1.95 -33.44
C PRO A 440 -18.48 0.82 -32.55
N THR A 441 -18.09 -0.41 -32.87
CA THR A 441 -18.41 -1.59 -32.03
C THR A 441 -17.19 -2.19 -31.35
N LYS A 442 -15.99 -1.74 -31.72
CA LYS A 442 -14.71 -2.19 -31.16
C LYS A 442 -14.02 -1.06 -30.40
N PHE A 443 -13.83 -1.27 -29.11
CA PHE A 443 -13.27 -0.30 -28.17
C PHE A 443 -11.99 -0.82 -27.52
N TYR A 444 -11.13 0.12 -27.16
CA TYR A 444 -9.86 -0.13 -26.48
C TYR A 444 -9.89 0.54 -25.12
N PHE A 445 -9.57 -0.22 -24.08
CA PHE A 445 -9.59 0.23 -22.70
C PHE A 445 -8.20 0.21 -22.10
N GLY A 446 -7.80 1.31 -21.47
CA GLY A 446 -6.57 1.36 -20.69
C GLY A 446 -6.81 0.85 -19.27
N THR A 447 -5.88 0.04 -18.75
CA THR A 447 -5.87 -0.46 -17.36
C THR A 447 -4.45 -0.90 -16.97
N ASN A 448 -4.27 -1.56 -15.82
CA ASN A 448 -2.99 -2.14 -15.43
C ASN A 448 -2.74 -3.51 -16.07
N SER A 449 -1.47 -3.85 -16.25
CA SER A 449 -1.05 -5.18 -16.71
C SER A 449 -1.49 -6.28 -15.74
N HIS A 450 -1.45 -6.04 -14.42
CA HIS A 450 -1.92 -7.02 -13.44
C HIS A 450 -3.44 -7.20 -13.40
N VAL A 451 -4.23 -6.25 -13.89
CA VAL A 451 -5.68 -6.41 -14.07
C VAL A 451 -5.93 -7.18 -15.37
N ALA A 452 -5.27 -6.80 -16.46
CA ALA A 452 -5.45 -7.40 -17.77
C ALA A 452 -4.94 -8.86 -17.86
N LYS A 453 -4.02 -9.29 -16.99
CA LYS A 453 -3.55 -10.69 -16.91
C LYS A 453 -4.66 -11.70 -16.59
N ALA A 454 -5.80 -11.21 -16.09
CA ALA A 454 -6.97 -12.03 -15.79
C ALA A 454 -7.70 -12.55 -17.04
N ILE A 455 -7.46 -11.92 -18.20
CA ILE A 455 -8.00 -12.35 -19.50
C ILE A 455 -7.19 -13.55 -19.98
N LYS A 456 -7.72 -14.75 -19.74
CA LYS A 456 -7.09 -16.05 -19.99
C LYS A 456 -8.08 -17.01 -20.67
N ASP A 457 -7.57 -18.08 -21.26
CA ASP A 457 -8.41 -19.05 -22.01
C ASP A 457 -9.55 -19.67 -21.20
N ASN A 458 -9.43 -19.72 -19.87
CA ASN A 458 -10.44 -20.21 -18.95
C ASN A 458 -11.37 -19.11 -18.37
N LEU A 459 -11.39 -17.92 -18.98
CA LEU A 459 -12.31 -16.84 -18.63
C LEU A 459 -13.76 -17.29 -18.84
N VAL A 460 -14.59 -17.14 -17.81
CA VAL A 460 -15.98 -17.60 -17.76
C VAL A 460 -16.94 -16.45 -17.97
N SER A 461 -16.68 -15.33 -17.31
CA SER A 461 -17.45 -14.11 -17.44
C SER A 461 -16.62 -12.88 -17.13
N PHE A 462 -17.06 -11.74 -17.62
CA PHE A 462 -16.58 -10.46 -17.13
C PHE A 462 -17.74 -9.46 -17.05
N SER A 463 -17.56 -8.43 -16.23
CA SER A 463 -18.57 -7.38 -16.09
C SER A 463 -17.98 -5.99 -16.10
N LEU A 464 -18.70 -5.06 -16.71
CA LEU A 464 -18.38 -3.64 -16.74
C LEU A 464 -19.44 -2.87 -15.97
N THR A 465 -19.07 -2.21 -14.88
CA THR A 465 -19.96 -1.32 -14.13
C THR A 465 -19.51 0.12 -14.32
N ARG A 466 -20.41 1.01 -14.72
CA ARG A 466 -20.11 2.44 -14.85
C ARG A 466 -21.20 3.32 -14.28
N LEU A 467 -20.82 4.55 -13.96
CA LEU A 467 -21.73 5.62 -13.60
C LEU A 467 -22.51 6.11 -14.83
N ASN A 468 -23.81 6.37 -14.68
CA ASN A 468 -24.68 6.96 -15.68
C ASN A 468 -24.34 8.45 -15.88
N SER A 469 -24.58 8.97 -17.08
CA SER A 469 -24.24 10.36 -17.41
C SER A 469 -25.15 11.40 -16.75
N ASP A 470 -26.37 11.01 -16.38
CA ASP A 470 -27.36 11.86 -15.71
C ASP A 470 -27.09 11.95 -14.19
N ILE A 471 -26.00 12.65 -13.85
CA ILE A 471 -25.56 12.90 -12.47
C ILE A 471 -25.18 14.37 -12.27
N SER A 472 -25.22 14.82 -11.01
CA SER A 472 -24.88 16.19 -10.62
C SER A 472 -23.55 16.29 -9.87
N VAL A 473 -22.85 17.41 -10.02
CA VAL A 473 -21.73 17.76 -9.16
C VAL A 473 -22.21 17.90 -7.70
N GLY A 474 -21.40 17.44 -6.75
CA GLY A 474 -21.71 17.40 -5.33
C GLY A 474 -22.54 16.20 -4.90
N GLN A 475 -23.05 15.39 -5.84
CA GLN A 475 -23.83 14.19 -5.54
C GLN A 475 -22.97 13.14 -4.80
N THR A 476 -23.54 12.57 -3.74
CA THR A 476 -22.98 11.42 -3.01
C THR A 476 -23.80 10.17 -3.31
N PHE A 477 -23.13 9.08 -3.67
CA PHE A 477 -23.72 7.80 -4.09
C PHE A 477 -23.71 6.75 -2.97
N ASN A 478 -24.44 5.66 -3.18
CA ASN A 478 -24.28 4.40 -2.46
C ASN A 478 -23.16 3.54 -3.10
N LEU A 479 -22.94 2.33 -2.57
CA LEU A 479 -22.13 1.32 -3.25
C LEU A 479 -22.72 1.01 -4.63
N ASN A 480 -21.87 0.61 -5.57
CA ASN A 480 -22.23 0.46 -6.99
C ASN A 480 -23.45 -0.46 -7.18
N GLY A 481 -23.55 -1.56 -6.43
CA GLY A 481 -24.68 -2.50 -6.48
C GLY A 481 -25.97 -2.01 -5.81
N PHE A 482 -25.94 -0.89 -5.09
CA PHE A 482 -27.05 -0.33 -4.30
C PHE A 482 -27.50 1.06 -4.79
N ASP A 483 -27.01 1.50 -5.95
CA ASP A 483 -27.28 2.83 -6.45
C ASP A 483 -27.76 2.80 -7.90
N ARG A 484 -28.96 3.35 -8.15
CA ARG A 484 -29.57 3.45 -9.48
C ARG A 484 -28.73 4.19 -10.52
N ASN A 485 -27.78 5.03 -10.09
CA ASN A 485 -26.91 5.77 -10.99
C ASN A 485 -25.82 4.88 -11.59
N PHE A 486 -25.68 3.62 -11.17
CA PHE A 486 -24.73 2.68 -11.73
C PHE A 486 -25.43 1.61 -12.58
N THR A 487 -24.85 1.30 -13.73
CA THR A 487 -25.31 0.22 -14.59
C THR A 487 -24.18 -0.77 -14.79
N LYS A 488 -24.48 -2.06 -14.55
CA LYS A 488 -23.55 -3.17 -14.71
C LYS A 488 -23.97 -4.01 -15.92
N PHE A 489 -23.01 -4.25 -16.80
CA PHE A 489 -23.13 -5.08 -18.00
C PHE A 489 -22.35 -6.37 -17.75
N VAL A 490 -22.98 -7.52 -17.89
CA VAL A 490 -22.35 -8.83 -17.66
C VAL A 490 -22.32 -9.61 -18.97
N PHE A 491 -21.16 -10.17 -19.29
CA PHE A 491 -20.93 -11.00 -20.46
C PHE A 491 -20.40 -12.35 -20.02
N GLU A 492 -20.98 -13.43 -20.56
CA GLU A 492 -20.61 -14.80 -20.22
C GLU A 492 -20.48 -15.64 -21.49
N LYS A 493 -19.63 -16.66 -21.44
CA LYS A 493 -19.56 -17.66 -22.52
C LYS A 493 -20.82 -18.52 -22.55
N ASN A 494 -21.19 -19.00 -23.74
CA ASN A 494 -22.17 -20.07 -23.87
C ASN A 494 -21.58 -21.44 -23.49
N ASP A 495 -22.46 -22.44 -23.43
CA ASP A 495 -22.11 -23.83 -23.09
C ASP A 495 -21.56 -24.62 -24.31
N ASP A 496 -21.42 -23.95 -25.46
CA ASP A 496 -21.02 -24.50 -26.77
C ASP A 496 -19.50 -24.54 -27.02
N GLY A 497 -18.70 -24.18 -26.02
CA GLY A 497 -17.23 -24.16 -26.12
C GLY A 497 -16.63 -22.85 -26.64
N THR A 498 -17.44 -21.82 -26.90
CA THR A 498 -16.95 -20.48 -27.26
C THR A 498 -16.06 -19.90 -26.15
N LYS A 499 -14.88 -19.35 -26.52
CA LYS A 499 -13.98 -18.67 -25.58
C LYS A 499 -14.26 -17.17 -25.56
N LEU A 500 -14.42 -16.58 -24.37
CA LEU A 500 -14.55 -15.12 -24.24
C LEU A 500 -13.33 -14.36 -24.79
N ASN A 501 -12.16 -14.99 -24.79
CA ASN A 501 -10.93 -14.42 -25.32
C ASN A 501 -10.97 -14.12 -26.83
N ASP A 502 -11.94 -14.68 -27.57
CA ASP A 502 -12.13 -14.38 -29.00
C ASP A 502 -12.80 -13.00 -29.22
N ALA A 503 -13.43 -12.45 -28.19
CA ALA A 503 -14.12 -11.15 -28.22
C ALA A 503 -13.52 -10.12 -27.24
N VAL A 504 -12.77 -10.56 -26.23
CA VAL A 504 -12.07 -9.70 -25.27
C VAL A 504 -10.63 -10.16 -25.15
N SER A 505 -9.67 -9.32 -25.52
CA SER A 505 -8.25 -9.70 -25.50
C SER A 505 -7.36 -8.58 -25.00
N THR A 506 -6.32 -8.92 -24.26
CA THR A 506 -5.24 -7.96 -23.96
C THR A 506 -4.31 -7.88 -25.16
N ILE A 507 -4.27 -6.72 -25.82
CA ILE A 507 -3.50 -6.53 -27.06
C ILE A 507 -2.12 -5.92 -26.80
N PHE A 508 -1.93 -5.27 -25.66
CA PHE A 508 -0.67 -4.65 -25.29
C PHE A 508 -0.45 -4.76 -23.79
N HIS A 509 0.73 -5.23 -23.41
CA HIS A 509 1.31 -5.07 -22.08
C HIS A 509 2.57 -4.22 -22.24
N ALA A 510 2.78 -3.25 -21.35
CA ALA A 510 3.98 -2.42 -21.36
C ALA A 510 5.18 -3.17 -20.74
N THR A 511 5.60 -4.26 -21.39
CA THR A 511 6.70 -5.13 -20.97
C THR A 511 7.87 -5.08 -21.96
N ASP A 512 9.09 -5.10 -21.42
CA ASP A 512 10.35 -5.14 -22.16
C ASP A 512 10.38 -4.13 -23.32
N PHE A 513 10.03 -2.88 -23.00
CA PHE A 513 9.92 -1.80 -23.98
C PHE A 513 11.20 -0.97 -24.11
N ILE A 514 12.26 -1.26 -23.34
CA ILE A 514 13.56 -0.56 -23.41
C ILE A 514 14.62 -1.46 -24.04
N LYS A 515 15.44 -0.88 -24.93
CA LYS A 515 16.53 -1.54 -25.65
C LYS A 515 17.57 -2.13 -24.69
N GLY A 516 18.23 -3.21 -25.10
CA GLY A 516 19.13 -3.98 -24.23
C GLY A 516 20.31 -3.18 -23.67
N ASP A 517 20.82 -2.19 -24.40
CA ASP A 517 21.90 -1.29 -24.00
C ASP A 517 21.46 -0.19 -23.01
N ALA A 518 20.17 0.09 -22.92
CA ALA A 518 19.55 1.00 -21.95
C ALA A 518 18.75 0.26 -20.85
N ASN A 519 18.65 -1.07 -20.93
CA ASN A 519 17.86 -1.88 -20.01
C ASN A 519 18.54 -1.91 -18.63
N PRO A 520 17.84 -1.54 -17.54
CA PRO A 520 18.41 -1.51 -16.19
C PRO A 520 18.99 -2.84 -15.72
N LEU A 521 18.42 -3.98 -16.14
CA LEU A 521 18.86 -5.30 -15.73
C LEU A 521 20.24 -5.66 -16.29
N SER A 522 20.65 -5.02 -17.39
CA SER A 522 21.98 -5.20 -17.97
C SER A 522 23.10 -4.62 -17.10
N PHE A 523 22.74 -3.68 -16.20
CA PHE A 523 23.65 -2.97 -15.30
C PHE A 523 23.68 -3.53 -13.89
N LEU A 524 22.93 -4.60 -13.59
CA LEU A 524 23.00 -5.25 -12.28
C LEU A 524 24.41 -5.78 -12.01
N GLU A 525 24.80 -5.80 -10.74
CA GLU A 525 26.00 -6.50 -10.29
C GLU A 525 25.92 -8.00 -10.63
N GLN A 526 27.06 -8.64 -10.82
CA GLN A 526 27.17 -9.96 -11.46
C GLN A 526 26.28 -11.04 -10.84
N THR A 527 26.14 -11.07 -9.51
CA THR A 527 25.34 -12.08 -8.79
C THR A 527 23.85 -11.88 -9.07
N GLN A 528 23.36 -10.65 -8.93
CA GLN A 528 21.98 -10.31 -9.27
C GLN A 528 21.69 -10.40 -10.77
N LYS A 529 22.66 -10.09 -11.62
CA LYS A 529 22.53 -10.24 -13.07
C LYS A 529 22.31 -11.70 -13.46
N GLU A 530 23.05 -12.64 -12.88
CA GLU A 530 22.84 -14.07 -13.10
C GLU A 530 21.50 -14.54 -12.53
N LYS A 531 21.17 -14.12 -11.30
CA LYS A 531 19.89 -14.43 -10.62
C LYS A 531 18.67 -13.96 -11.42
N TYR A 532 18.78 -12.83 -12.11
CA TYR A 532 17.69 -12.17 -12.81
C TYR A 532 17.83 -12.17 -14.33
N LYS A 533 18.66 -13.06 -14.90
CA LYS A 533 18.89 -13.13 -16.36
C LYS A 533 17.64 -13.35 -17.20
N ASP A 534 16.64 -14.04 -16.64
CA ASP A 534 15.35 -14.33 -17.29
C ASP A 534 14.25 -13.32 -16.94
N ALA A 535 14.55 -12.33 -16.09
CA ALA A 535 13.60 -11.29 -15.72
C ALA A 535 13.49 -10.22 -16.83
N GLY A 536 12.32 -9.61 -16.92
CA GLY A 536 12.06 -8.45 -17.76
C GLY A 536 11.84 -7.19 -16.94
N ILE A 537 11.48 -6.11 -17.64
CA ILE A 537 10.97 -4.89 -17.02
C ILE A 537 9.56 -4.61 -17.48
N PHE A 538 8.78 -3.90 -16.66
CA PHE A 538 7.45 -3.46 -17.05
C PHE A 538 7.09 -2.13 -16.41
N ALA A 539 6.22 -1.39 -17.09
CA ALA A 539 5.38 -0.37 -16.50
C ALA A 539 4.00 -1.00 -16.37
N ASP A 540 3.32 -0.81 -15.24
CA ASP A 540 2.06 -1.52 -14.99
C ASP A 540 0.88 -0.93 -15.78
N PHE A 541 0.90 -1.14 -17.09
CA PHE A 541 -0.08 -0.64 -18.05
C PHE A 541 -0.37 -1.71 -19.08
N ALA A 542 -1.63 -1.82 -19.48
CA ALA A 542 -2.09 -2.68 -20.54
C ALA A 542 -3.29 -2.06 -21.28
N VAL A 543 -3.51 -2.55 -22.50
CA VAL A 543 -4.67 -2.19 -23.32
C VAL A 543 -5.48 -3.44 -23.64
N ILE A 544 -6.76 -3.38 -23.31
CA ILE A 544 -7.74 -4.42 -23.59
C ILE A 544 -8.58 -4.01 -24.80
N GLU A 545 -8.70 -4.88 -25.79
CA GLU A 545 -9.64 -4.78 -26.90
C GLU A 545 -10.95 -5.51 -26.53
N ILE A 546 -12.08 -4.83 -26.72
CA ILE A 546 -13.42 -5.41 -26.55
C ILE A 546 -14.20 -5.23 -27.86
N ASP A 547 -14.65 -6.36 -28.43
CA ASP A 547 -15.51 -6.42 -29.62
C ASP A 547 -16.96 -6.64 -29.18
N PHE A 548 -17.70 -5.55 -29.00
CA PHE A 548 -19.09 -5.62 -28.53
C PHE A 548 -20.03 -6.24 -29.58
N LYS A 549 -19.70 -6.13 -30.88
CA LYS A 549 -20.48 -6.77 -31.93
C LYS A 549 -20.47 -8.29 -31.78
N LYS A 550 -19.34 -8.88 -31.42
CA LYS A 550 -19.26 -10.30 -31.07
C LYS A 550 -20.01 -10.62 -29.79
N LEU A 551 -19.75 -9.86 -28.71
CA LEU A 551 -20.31 -10.14 -27.38
C LEU A 551 -21.83 -10.02 -27.29
N LEU A 552 -22.44 -9.17 -28.13
CA LEU A 552 -23.89 -8.98 -28.18
C LEU A 552 -24.59 -9.96 -29.14
N ASN A 553 -23.84 -10.91 -29.72
CA ASN A 553 -24.41 -12.02 -30.46
C ASN A 553 -24.81 -13.16 -29.50
N ASN A 554 -26.11 -13.26 -29.23
CA ASN A 554 -26.69 -14.25 -28.31
C ASN A 554 -26.49 -15.71 -28.72
N SER A 555 -26.11 -15.99 -29.97
CA SER A 555 -25.75 -17.35 -30.40
C SER A 555 -24.46 -17.85 -29.72
N ASN A 556 -23.53 -16.95 -29.42
CA ASN A 556 -22.18 -17.31 -28.94
C ASN A 556 -21.93 -16.89 -27.48
N TYR A 557 -22.63 -15.86 -26.99
CA TYR A 557 -22.44 -15.29 -25.66
C TYR A 557 -23.77 -14.99 -24.96
N LYS A 558 -23.75 -14.96 -23.62
CA LYS A 558 -24.87 -14.45 -22.80
C LYS A 558 -24.56 -13.02 -22.38
N PHE A 559 -25.56 -12.16 -22.46
CA PHE A 559 -25.47 -10.75 -22.07
C PHE A 559 -26.63 -10.38 -21.16
N SER A 560 -26.33 -9.66 -20.06
CA SER A 560 -27.36 -9.12 -19.16
C SER A 560 -26.98 -7.74 -18.64
N ILE A 561 -28.01 -6.95 -18.31
CA ILE A 561 -27.89 -5.58 -17.77
C ILE A 561 -28.49 -5.55 -16.38
N TRP A 562 -27.76 -4.99 -15.43
CA TRP A 562 -28.12 -4.94 -14.01
C TRP A 562 -28.10 -3.51 -13.47
N ASN A 563 -29.03 -3.21 -12.56
CA ASN A 563 -29.12 -1.94 -11.85
C ASN A 563 -29.67 -2.21 -10.43
N GLU A 564 -29.05 -1.61 -9.41
CA GLU A 564 -29.39 -1.88 -7.99
C GLU A 564 -29.46 -3.39 -7.66
N SER A 565 -28.52 -4.17 -8.21
CA SER A 565 -28.47 -5.63 -8.07
C SER A 565 -29.68 -6.40 -8.64
N ASN A 566 -30.48 -5.77 -9.49
CA ASN A 566 -31.59 -6.41 -10.20
C ASN A 566 -31.30 -6.48 -11.70
N GLU A 567 -31.61 -7.61 -12.33
CA GLU A 567 -31.54 -7.73 -13.79
C GLU A 567 -32.68 -6.91 -14.44
N VAL A 568 -32.30 -6.06 -15.40
CA VAL A 568 -33.20 -5.13 -16.10
C VAL A 568 -33.01 -5.21 -17.62
N SER A 569 -32.40 -6.28 -18.12
CA SER A 569 -32.13 -6.53 -19.54
C SER A 569 -33.37 -6.32 -20.43
N ASN A 570 -34.54 -6.71 -19.94
CA ASN A 570 -35.82 -6.59 -20.65
C ASN A 570 -36.29 -5.14 -20.90
N LYS A 571 -35.70 -4.14 -20.25
CA LYS A 571 -36.04 -2.72 -20.42
C LYS A 571 -35.32 -2.05 -21.59
N TYR A 572 -34.31 -2.70 -22.17
CA TYR A 572 -33.43 -2.11 -23.16
C TYR A 572 -33.66 -2.71 -24.56
N ASP A 573 -33.36 -1.89 -25.58
CA ASP A 573 -33.39 -2.31 -26.98
C ASP A 573 -32.34 -3.41 -27.24
N LYS A 574 -32.61 -4.33 -28.16
CA LYS A 574 -31.67 -5.39 -28.56
C LYS A 574 -30.72 -4.96 -29.68
N ASP A 575 -30.93 -3.77 -30.25
CA ASP A 575 -30.04 -3.20 -31.26
C ASP A 575 -28.62 -2.99 -30.71
N THR A 576 -27.64 -3.56 -31.41
CA THR A 576 -26.23 -3.52 -31.03
C THR A 576 -25.73 -2.08 -30.88
N ASN A 577 -26.10 -1.16 -31.77
CA ASN A 577 -25.58 0.22 -31.72
C ASN A 577 -26.12 1.01 -30.53
N LYS A 578 -27.38 0.76 -30.13
CA LYS A 578 -27.97 1.35 -28.92
C LYS A 578 -27.35 0.80 -27.65
N ILE A 579 -27.09 -0.51 -27.58
CA ILE A 579 -26.41 -1.12 -26.42
C ILE A 579 -24.94 -0.66 -26.34
N VAL A 580 -24.22 -0.72 -27.46
CA VAL A 580 -23.16 0.22 -27.88
C VAL A 580 -22.98 1.49 -27.06
N SER A 581 -23.86 2.41 -27.43
CA SER A 581 -24.01 3.77 -26.93
C SER A 581 -24.32 3.80 -25.44
N LEU A 582 -25.16 2.87 -24.97
CA LEU A 582 -25.49 2.74 -23.55
C LEU A 582 -24.25 2.34 -22.75
N ILE A 583 -23.55 1.26 -23.10
CA ILE A 583 -22.35 0.80 -22.39
C ILE A 583 -21.32 1.93 -22.29
N THR A 584 -21.13 2.67 -23.37
CA THR A 584 -20.06 3.66 -23.48
C THR A 584 -20.47 5.08 -23.09
N ASN A 585 -21.67 5.32 -22.56
CA ASN A 585 -22.18 6.68 -22.28
C ASN A 585 -22.08 7.61 -23.51
N ASN A 586 -22.37 7.09 -24.71
CA ASN A 586 -22.26 7.83 -25.97
C ASN A 586 -20.85 8.41 -26.23
N TYR A 587 -19.78 7.75 -25.75
CA TYR A 587 -18.42 8.27 -25.84
C TYR A 587 -18.00 8.68 -27.27
N PHE A 588 -18.43 7.92 -28.28
CA PHE A 588 -18.15 8.19 -29.70
C PHE A 588 -18.54 9.61 -30.14
N ILE A 589 -19.70 10.12 -29.70
CA ILE A 589 -20.19 11.46 -30.06
C ILE A 589 -19.81 12.55 -29.05
N SER A 590 -19.18 12.18 -27.93
CA SER A 590 -18.75 13.13 -26.90
C SER A 590 -17.67 14.08 -27.42
N ASP A 591 -17.74 15.35 -27.05
CA ASP A 591 -16.71 16.37 -27.28
C ASP A 591 -15.55 16.25 -26.26
N LYS A 592 -15.81 15.67 -25.09
CA LYS A 592 -14.85 15.52 -23.98
C LYS A 592 -14.08 14.20 -24.03
N LYS A 593 -13.63 13.75 -25.19
CA LYS A 593 -12.82 12.52 -25.29
C LYS A 593 -11.47 12.69 -24.59
N ILE A 594 -10.93 11.58 -24.12
CA ILE A 594 -9.60 11.54 -23.51
C ILE A 594 -8.53 11.86 -24.55
N GLN A 595 -7.50 12.57 -24.09
CA GLN A 595 -6.26 12.81 -24.82
C GLN A 595 -5.07 12.38 -23.95
N PHE A 596 -3.86 12.38 -24.49
CA PHE A 596 -2.64 12.12 -23.73
C PHE A 596 -1.81 13.40 -23.58
N GLU A 597 -1.09 13.50 -22.47
CA GLU A 597 -0.14 14.58 -22.24
C GLU A 597 1.14 14.36 -23.06
N SER A 598 1.55 15.38 -23.81
CA SER A 598 2.73 15.32 -24.70
C SER A 598 4.01 15.80 -24.00
N GLU A 599 3.87 16.69 -23.01
CA GLU A 599 4.97 17.23 -22.20
C GLU A 599 5.40 16.25 -21.09
N SER A 600 6.70 16.16 -20.79
CA SER A 600 7.19 15.31 -19.69
C SER A 600 7.10 16.02 -18.35
N LEU A 601 6.77 15.28 -17.29
CA LEU A 601 6.87 15.78 -15.91
C LEU A 601 8.32 16.01 -15.43
N LEU A 602 9.33 15.53 -16.18
CA LEU A 602 10.73 15.85 -15.92
C LEU A 602 11.11 17.25 -16.43
N ASP A 603 10.32 17.84 -17.35
CA ASP A 603 10.50 19.22 -17.79
C ASP A 603 10.13 20.19 -16.67
N GLU A 604 11.00 21.15 -16.39
CA GLU A 604 10.85 22.08 -15.26
C GLU A 604 9.62 22.99 -15.44
N ASN A 605 9.32 23.44 -16.66
CA ASN A 605 8.18 24.31 -16.92
C ASN A 605 6.87 23.54 -16.79
N LYS A 606 6.83 22.28 -17.24
CA LYS A 606 5.67 21.41 -17.05
C LYS A 606 5.48 21.07 -15.57
N TYR A 607 6.53 20.68 -14.85
CA TYR A 607 6.44 20.34 -13.43
C TYR A 607 5.93 21.52 -12.59
N LYS A 608 6.42 22.73 -12.84
CA LYS A 608 5.98 23.96 -12.16
C LYS A 608 4.48 24.25 -12.29
N LYS A 609 3.80 23.75 -13.33
CA LYS A 609 2.33 23.87 -13.45
C LYS A 609 1.62 23.09 -12.34
N PHE A 610 2.24 22.07 -11.75
CA PHE A 610 1.69 21.28 -10.63
C PHE A 610 2.26 21.66 -9.27
N ASP A 611 3.40 22.37 -9.23
CA ASP A 611 4.07 22.74 -7.98
C ASP A 611 3.29 23.84 -7.25
N ARG A 612 2.65 23.46 -6.13
CA ARG A 612 1.76 24.36 -5.38
C ARG A 612 2.51 25.04 -4.24
N LYS A 613 2.23 26.34 -4.06
CA LYS A 613 2.50 27.03 -2.80
C LYS A 613 1.72 26.33 -1.68
N LEU A 614 2.41 26.01 -0.59
CA LEU A 614 1.81 25.35 0.57
C LEU A 614 0.93 26.31 1.38
N ASP A 615 1.20 27.61 1.28
CA ASP A 615 0.43 28.69 1.88
C ASP A 615 0.30 29.84 0.88
N PHE A 616 -0.87 30.46 0.84
CA PHE A 616 -1.18 31.64 0.03
C PHE A 616 -2.32 32.42 0.68
N ASN A 617 -2.37 33.73 0.46
CA ASN A 617 -3.36 34.60 1.05
C ASN A 617 -4.60 34.71 0.14
N PRO A 618 -5.76 34.10 0.52
CA PRO A 618 -6.96 34.16 -0.31
C PRO A 618 -7.61 35.54 -0.38
N LYS A 619 -7.13 36.53 0.38
CA LYS A 619 -7.56 37.94 0.29
C LYS A 619 -6.85 38.70 -0.85
N ILE A 620 -5.81 38.12 -1.45
CA ILE A 620 -5.05 38.72 -2.55
C ILE A 620 -5.49 38.07 -3.86
N ASN A 621 -6.25 38.80 -4.68
CA ASN A 621 -6.81 38.28 -5.94
C ASN A 621 -5.75 37.67 -6.86
N LYS A 622 -4.57 38.30 -6.96
CA LYS A 622 -3.46 37.78 -7.78
C LYS A 622 -3.03 36.38 -7.35
N GLU A 623 -2.92 36.11 -6.04
CA GLU A 623 -2.52 34.80 -5.54
C GLU A 623 -3.60 33.75 -5.77
N VAL A 624 -4.87 34.13 -5.66
CA VAL A 624 -6.00 33.24 -5.98
C VAL A 624 -5.98 32.86 -7.48
N GLU A 625 -5.74 33.82 -8.38
CA GLU A 625 -5.65 33.55 -9.81
C GLU A 625 -4.42 32.72 -10.19
N GLU A 626 -3.25 33.00 -9.60
CA GLU A 626 -2.06 32.13 -9.71
C GLU A 626 -2.39 30.70 -9.30
N TYR A 627 -3.09 30.54 -8.18
CA TYR A 627 -3.47 29.24 -7.65
C TYR A 627 -4.45 28.48 -8.56
N LYS A 628 -5.46 29.16 -9.12
CA LYS A 628 -6.43 28.57 -10.07
C LYS A 628 -5.79 28.15 -11.39
N ASN A 629 -4.75 28.86 -11.83
CA ASN A 629 -4.08 28.56 -13.09
C ASN A 629 -3.21 27.29 -13.05
N LEU A 630 -2.84 26.82 -11.85
CA LEU A 630 -2.12 25.57 -11.67
C LEU A 630 -2.91 24.36 -12.21
N ASP A 631 -2.19 23.33 -12.60
CA ASP A 631 -2.75 22.03 -12.92
C ASP A 631 -3.08 21.24 -11.65
N SER A 632 -3.90 20.21 -11.83
CA SER A 632 -4.26 19.24 -10.80
C SER A 632 -4.22 17.84 -11.37
N LEU A 633 -4.05 16.86 -10.48
CA LEU A 633 -4.29 15.46 -10.76
C LEU A 633 -5.74 15.13 -10.43
N TYR A 634 -6.44 14.54 -11.39
CA TYR A 634 -7.79 14.00 -11.23
C TYR A 634 -7.73 12.49 -11.44
N ILE A 635 -8.02 11.76 -10.38
CA ILE A 635 -8.00 10.30 -10.35
C ILE A 635 -9.38 9.82 -9.95
N VAL A 636 -9.92 8.87 -10.70
CA VAL A 636 -11.18 8.20 -10.42
C VAL A 636 -10.98 6.70 -10.56
N GLY A 637 -11.48 5.96 -9.58
CA GLY A 637 -11.48 4.50 -9.62
C GLY A 637 -12.52 3.87 -8.73
N TYR A 638 -12.54 2.55 -8.75
CA TYR A 638 -13.58 1.75 -8.12
C TYR A 638 -12.99 0.65 -7.21
N PRO A 639 -12.38 1.03 -6.08
CA PRO A 639 -11.93 0.07 -5.09
C PRO A 639 -13.08 -0.70 -4.45
N ILE A 640 -12.76 -1.88 -3.94
CA ILE A 640 -13.65 -2.70 -3.14
C ILE A 640 -14.01 -1.97 -1.84
N ALA A 641 -15.28 -2.02 -1.44
CA ALA A 641 -15.83 -1.17 -0.39
C ALA A 641 -15.39 -1.52 1.05
N VAL A 642 -14.49 -2.50 1.23
CA VAL A 642 -14.04 -2.95 2.57
C VAL A 642 -13.39 -1.84 3.40
N GLU A 643 -12.73 -0.88 2.74
CA GLU A 643 -12.11 0.30 3.37
C GLU A 643 -12.93 1.58 3.17
N ASP A 644 -14.20 1.50 2.73
CA ASP A 644 -15.11 2.66 2.70
C ASP A 644 -15.55 3.02 4.13
N TYR A 645 -14.72 3.84 4.78
CA TYR A 645 -14.94 4.38 6.11
C TYR A 645 -16.00 5.50 6.14
N TYR A 646 -16.60 5.87 5.01
CA TYR A 646 -17.70 6.83 4.93
C TYR A 646 -19.08 6.18 5.09
N LEU A 647 -19.16 4.84 5.07
CA LEU A 647 -20.40 4.11 5.35
C LEU A 647 -20.80 4.28 6.82
N ASP A 648 -22.01 4.75 7.06
CA ASP A 648 -22.55 4.87 8.42
C ASP A 648 -23.06 3.52 8.93
N LYS A 649 -22.69 3.16 10.16
CA LYS A 649 -23.04 1.86 10.75
C LYS A 649 -24.55 1.61 10.88
N TYR A 650 -25.37 2.66 10.93
CA TYR A 650 -26.82 2.57 11.09
C TYR A 650 -27.55 2.86 9.78
N GLU A 651 -27.18 3.92 9.05
CA GLU A 651 -27.83 4.27 7.78
C GLU A 651 -27.50 3.25 6.67
N ASP A 652 -26.26 2.77 6.62
CA ASP A 652 -25.74 1.96 5.52
C ASP A 652 -25.61 0.46 5.86
N TYR A 653 -26.38 -0.04 6.84
CA TYR A 653 -26.20 -1.40 7.38
C TYR A 653 -26.25 -2.51 6.32
N LYS A 654 -27.12 -2.40 5.30
CA LYS A 654 -27.20 -3.37 4.20
C LYS A 654 -25.96 -3.33 3.30
N GLN A 655 -25.45 -2.13 3.04
CA GLN A 655 -24.24 -1.92 2.24
C GLN A 655 -23.01 -2.48 2.98
N LEU A 656 -22.93 -2.24 4.29
CA LEU A 656 -21.87 -2.79 5.14
C LEU A 656 -21.82 -4.32 5.15
N GLN A 657 -22.96 -5.00 5.03
CA GLN A 657 -23.01 -6.47 4.92
C GLN A 657 -22.50 -6.99 3.57
N SER A 658 -22.52 -6.17 2.52
CA SER A 658 -22.12 -6.52 1.15
C SER A 658 -20.78 -5.91 0.72
N ARG A 659 -20.11 -5.13 1.56
CA ARG A 659 -18.88 -4.38 1.20
C ARG A 659 -17.69 -5.22 0.73
N GLU A 660 -17.67 -6.51 1.08
CA GLU A 660 -16.66 -7.48 0.61
C GLU A 660 -16.93 -7.99 -0.81
N TYR A 661 -18.09 -7.68 -1.37
CA TYR A 661 -18.54 -8.15 -2.68
C TYR A 661 -18.97 -7.02 -3.61
N ASP A 662 -18.83 -5.77 -3.17
CA ASP A 662 -19.26 -4.58 -3.90
C ASP A 662 -18.18 -3.50 -3.86
N TYR A 663 -18.33 -2.51 -4.74
CA TYR A 663 -17.36 -1.48 -5.02
C TYR A 663 -17.94 -0.11 -4.73
N SER A 664 -17.07 0.88 -4.57
CA SER A 664 -17.46 2.27 -4.41
C SER A 664 -16.62 3.14 -5.34
N LEU A 665 -17.21 4.21 -5.87
CA LEU A 665 -16.46 5.23 -6.60
C LEU A 665 -15.54 5.98 -5.64
N TRP A 666 -14.28 6.21 -6.02
CA TRP A 666 -13.33 7.02 -5.24
C TRP A 666 -12.64 8.04 -6.14
N VAL A 667 -12.35 9.20 -5.55
CA VAL A 667 -11.58 10.26 -6.18
C VAL A 667 -10.45 10.74 -5.29
N ASN A 668 -9.40 11.30 -5.87
CA ASN A 668 -8.31 11.90 -5.11
C ASN A 668 -8.68 13.28 -4.54
N SER A 669 -9.62 13.34 -3.61
CA SER A 669 -10.12 14.59 -3.04
C SER A 669 -10.18 14.53 -1.51
N GLU A 670 -10.57 15.64 -0.90
CA GLU A 670 -10.54 15.80 0.55
C GLU A 670 -11.80 15.24 1.22
N SER A 671 -11.62 14.55 2.35
CA SER A 671 -12.71 13.97 3.15
C SER A 671 -13.72 15.00 3.66
N LYS A 672 -13.31 16.26 3.83
CA LYS A 672 -14.18 17.37 4.24
C LYS A 672 -15.36 17.61 3.29
N TYR A 673 -15.23 17.21 2.02
CA TYR A 673 -16.26 17.41 1.01
C TYR A 673 -17.40 16.38 1.04
N TYR A 674 -17.21 15.24 1.71
CA TYR A 674 -18.21 14.18 1.79
C TYR A 674 -19.53 14.71 2.39
N LYS A 675 -20.65 14.57 1.66
CA LYS A 675 -21.99 15.08 2.01
C LYS A 675 -22.09 16.59 2.30
N ASN A 676 -21.04 17.39 2.02
CA ASN A 676 -20.97 18.81 2.39
C ASN A 676 -20.88 19.78 1.20
N LEU A 677 -20.87 19.28 -0.04
CA LEU A 677 -20.78 20.09 -1.26
C LEU A 677 -22.12 20.64 -1.76
N VAL A 678 -23.22 19.93 -1.48
CA VAL A 678 -24.55 20.34 -1.97
C VAL A 678 -25.01 21.59 -1.21
N LYS A 679 -25.28 22.66 -1.97
CA LYS A 679 -25.81 23.91 -1.44
C LYS A 679 -27.26 23.72 -0.97
N LYS A 680 -27.54 23.98 0.31
CA LYS A 680 -28.92 24.12 0.77
C LYS A 680 -29.50 25.44 0.25
N GLU A 681 -30.75 25.41 -0.21
CA GLU A 681 -31.42 26.60 -0.73
C GLU A 681 -31.34 27.75 0.29
N GLY A 682 -31.01 28.96 -0.18
CA GLY A 682 -30.85 30.14 0.66
C GLY A 682 -29.56 30.23 1.49
N THR A 683 -28.68 29.22 1.51
CA THR A 683 -27.41 29.26 2.25
C THR A 683 -26.19 29.51 1.36
N PRO A 684 -25.15 30.21 1.84
CA PRO A 684 -23.87 30.31 1.12
C PRO A 684 -23.21 28.92 1.00
N PRO A 685 -22.40 28.66 -0.04
CA PRO A 685 -21.65 27.41 -0.17
C PRO A 685 -20.73 27.18 1.03
N SER A 686 -20.63 25.92 1.48
CA SER A 686 -19.74 25.51 2.58
C SER A 686 -18.26 25.73 2.27
N PHE A 687 -17.89 25.78 0.99
CA PHE A 687 -16.51 25.88 0.52
C PHE A 687 -16.39 26.95 -0.55
N LYS A 688 -15.17 27.49 -0.71
CA LYS A 688 -14.89 28.43 -1.80
C LYS A 688 -14.71 27.67 -3.12
N GLU A 689 -15.10 28.29 -4.22
CA GLU A 689 -15.00 27.72 -5.57
C GLU A 689 -13.56 27.30 -5.92
N TYR A 690 -12.55 28.13 -5.59
CA TYR A 690 -11.14 27.79 -5.79
C TYR A 690 -10.66 26.58 -4.95
N GLU A 691 -11.45 26.10 -3.99
CA GLU A 691 -11.18 24.85 -3.26
C GLU A 691 -11.80 23.63 -3.92
N THR A 692 -13.00 23.77 -4.49
CA THR A 692 -13.79 22.65 -5.03
C THR A 692 -13.53 22.37 -6.50
N ASP A 693 -13.13 23.38 -7.28
CA ASP A 693 -13.00 23.30 -8.74
C ASP A 693 -11.66 22.72 -9.21
N LYS A 694 -10.90 22.12 -8.28
CA LYS A 694 -9.58 21.54 -8.53
C LYS A 694 -9.51 20.09 -8.06
N GLY A 695 -8.57 19.35 -8.65
CA GLY A 695 -8.12 18.07 -8.11
C GLY A 695 -7.02 18.25 -7.08
N ASN A 696 -6.46 17.13 -6.60
CA ASN A 696 -5.26 17.15 -5.77
C ASN A 696 -3.98 17.31 -6.60
N PHE A 697 -2.83 17.19 -5.96
CA PHE A 697 -1.51 17.34 -6.58
C PHE A 697 -0.58 16.20 -6.16
N PHE A 698 0.72 16.36 -6.42
CA PHE A 698 1.74 15.40 -6.05
C PHE A 698 1.92 15.30 -4.53
N SER A 699 2.05 14.08 -4.02
CA SER A 699 2.31 13.80 -2.61
C SER A 699 3.72 14.24 -2.22
N TYR A 700 3.85 14.76 -0.99
CA TYR A 700 5.13 15.10 -0.39
C TYR A 700 5.82 13.89 0.27
N GLN A 701 5.34 12.66 0.06
CA GLN A 701 5.95 11.45 0.64
C GLN A 701 7.44 11.32 0.24
N ILE A 702 8.28 11.01 1.23
CA ILE A 702 9.75 11.03 1.12
C ILE A 702 10.34 9.65 0.80
N GLY A 703 9.71 8.59 1.29
CA GLY A 703 10.22 7.22 1.18
C GLY A 703 10.28 6.69 -0.24
N TYR A 704 9.41 7.15 -1.14
CA TYR A 704 9.39 6.78 -2.56
C TYR A 704 10.17 7.76 -3.46
N ARG A 705 10.53 8.95 -2.95
CA ARG A 705 11.02 10.06 -3.79
C ARG A 705 12.50 9.90 -4.14
N SER A 706 12.79 9.67 -5.43
CA SER A 706 14.15 9.70 -5.99
C SER A 706 14.56 11.07 -6.53
N PHE A 707 13.62 11.90 -6.97
CA PHE A 707 13.86 13.30 -7.37
C PHE A 707 13.60 14.24 -6.20
N ILE A 708 14.64 14.68 -5.49
CA ILE A 708 14.48 15.40 -4.21
C ILE A 708 13.87 16.79 -4.40
N ASP A 709 14.04 17.39 -5.58
CA ASP A 709 13.53 18.70 -5.98
C ASP A 709 12.12 18.67 -6.59
N LYS A 710 11.59 17.48 -6.90
CA LYS A 710 10.28 17.28 -7.54
C LYS A 710 9.41 16.35 -6.70
N PRO A 711 8.75 16.87 -5.63
CA PRO A 711 7.75 16.13 -4.87
C PRO A 711 6.81 15.29 -5.74
N GLY A 712 6.66 14.04 -5.33
CA GLY A 712 5.80 13.06 -5.97
C GLY A 712 6.23 12.57 -7.35
N LEU A 713 7.48 12.77 -7.77
CA LEU A 713 8.05 12.01 -8.89
C LEU A 713 9.04 10.96 -8.38
N THR A 714 9.11 9.84 -9.10
CA THR A 714 10.13 8.83 -8.85
C THR A 714 10.51 8.01 -10.08
N ASP A 715 11.79 7.64 -10.17
CA ASP A 715 12.28 6.56 -11.00
C ASP A 715 11.96 5.21 -10.34
N ALA A 716 11.08 4.45 -10.97
CA ALA A 716 10.57 3.21 -10.42
C ALA A 716 11.67 2.17 -10.20
N PHE A 717 12.66 2.06 -11.09
CA PHE A 717 13.71 1.05 -10.93
C PHE A 717 14.69 1.41 -9.82
N LEU A 718 14.91 2.71 -9.58
CA LEU A 718 15.76 3.14 -8.47
C LEU A 718 15.06 3.03 -7.12
N ALA A 719 13.80 3.46 -7.02
CA ALA A 719 13.12 3.60 -5.72
C ALA A 719 12.12 2.48 -5.41
N VAL A 720 11.58 1.81 -6.44
CA VAL A 720 10.41 0.92 -6.35
C VAL A 720 10.47 -0.24 -7.34
N HIS A 721 11.64 -0.86 -7.52
CA HIS A 721 11.86 -1.91 -8.53
C HIS A 721 10.96 -3.14 -8.33
N ARG A 722 10.35 -3.28 -7.15
CA ARG A 722 9.41 -4.34 -6.78
C ARG A 722 8.26 -3.73 -5.98
N ILE A 723 7.04 -4.18 -6.27
CA ILE A 723 5.83 -3.85 -5.54
C ILE A 723 5.42 -5.08 -4.73
N GLY A 724 5.33 -4.95 -3.41
CA GLY A 724 5.08 -6.10 -2.54
C GLY A 724 6.28 -7.06 -2.45
N LYS A 725 6.01 -8.33 -2.13
CA LYS A 725 7.07 -9.31 -1.80
C LYS A 725 7.69 -9.98 -3.02
N LYS A 726 6.93 -10.14 -4.10
CA LYS A 726 7.34 -10.87 -5.31
C LYS A 726 7.42 -9.93 -6.51
N LEU A 727 8.16 -10.35 -7.54
CA LEU A 727 8.14 -9.67 -8.83
C LEU A 727 6.78 -9.93 -9.51
N TYR A 728 6.35 -8.98 -10.34
CA TYR A 728 5.18 -9.17 -11.19
C TYR A 728 5.44 -10.33 -12.15
N THR A 729 4.41 -11.15 -12.39
CA THR A 729 4.47 -12.27 -13.32
C THR A 729 3.44 -12.12 -14.42
N LEU A 730 3.86 -12.45 -15.64
CA LEU A 730 2.99 -12.57 -16.80
C LEU A 730 3.28 -13.91 -17.49
N ASN A 731 2.22 -14.56 -17.94
CA ASN A 731 2.34 -15.75 -18.78
C ASN A 731 2.52 -15.33 -20.24
N ASP A 732 3.70 -15.58 -20.79
CA ASP A 732 4.04 -15.35 -22.19
C ASP A 732 4.14 -16.72 -22.89
N ASN A 733 3.14 -17.05 -23.72
CA ASN A 733 3.09 -18.28 -24.51
C ASN A 733 3.32 -19.57 -23.70
N GLY A 734 2.72 -19.67 -22.52
CA GLY A 734 2.83 -20.84 -21.63
C GLY A 734 4.04 -20.80 -20.70
N LYS A 735 4.89 -19.76 -20.76
CA LYS A 735 6.03 -19.56 -19.86
C LYS A 735 5.78 -18.37 -18.94
N ILE A 736 5.96 -18.58 -17.64
CA ILE A 736 5.88 -17.49 -16.66
C ILE A 736 7.17 -16.69 -16.70
N LYS A 737 7.07 -15.40 -17.03
CA LYS A 737 8.18 -14.44 -16.96
C LYS A 737 7.97 -13.49 -15.79
N LYS A 738 9.05 -13.17 -15.06
CA LYS A 738 9.08 -12.25 -13.92
C LYS A 738 9.52 -10.86 -14.38
N TYR A 739 8.98 -9.79 -13.81
CA TYR A 739 9.27 -8.42 -14.23
C TYR A 739 9.55 -7.49 -13.05
N PHE A 740 10.54 -6.62 -13.24
CA PHE A 740 10.82 -5.47 -12.38
C PHE A 740 10.03 -4.25 -12.82
N ASN A 741 9.52 -3.52 -11.84
CA ASN A 741 8.85 -2.25 -12.11
C ASN A 741 9.86 -1.22 -12.65
N TYR A 742 9.48 -0.51 -13.70
CA TYR A 742 10.34 0.40 -14.43
C TYR A 742 9.58 1.58 -15.03
N GLY A 743 10.25 2.72 -15.09
CA GLY A 743 9.76 3.94 -15.74
C GLY A 743 9.68 5.11 -14.78
N LEU A 744 9.13 6.22 -15.27
CA LEU A 744 8.77 7.36 -14.44
C LEU A 744 7.43 7.08 -13.76
N GLU A 745 7.34 7.35 -12.46
CA GLU A 745 6.12 7.23 -11.68
C GLU A 745 5.80 8.50 -10.92
N ILE A 746 4.52 8.64 -10.59
CA ILE A 746 3.99 9.72 -9.75
C ILE A 746 3.42 9.19 -8.45
N LEU A 747 3.55 9.97 -7.39
CA LEU A 747 2.92 9.77 -6.09
C LEU A 747 1.73 10.73 -5.98
N PRO A 748 0.47 10.27 -6.14
CA PRO A 748 -0.68 11.15 -6.03
C PRO A 748 -1.04 11.43 -4.57
N ARG A 749 -1.25 12.70 -4.22
CA ARG A 749 -1.82 13.05 -2.93
C ARG A 749 -3.27 12.61 -2.85
N PHE A 750 -3.62 12.00 -1.71
CA PHE A 750 -4.96 11.55 -1.34
C PHE A 750 -5.56 10.52 -2.31
N TYR A 751 -4.73 9.58 -2.75
CA TYR A 751 -5.23 8.41 -3.46
C TYR A 751 -4.42 7.18 -3.06
N ALA A 752 -4.93 6.50 -2.04
CA ALA A 752 -4.41 5.22 -1.56
C ALA A 752 -5.57 4.30 -1.09
N PRO A 753 -6.60 4.08 -1.93
CA PRO A 753 -7.72 3.21 -1.57
C PRO A 753 -7.31 1.73 -1.57
N SER A 754 -8.25 0.86 -1.16
CA SER A 754 -8.14 -0.59 -1.21
C SER A 754 -8.02 -1.16 -2.64
N GLY A 755 -7.83 -2.48 -2.75
CA GLY A 755 -7.77 -3.19 -4.02
C GLY A 755 -8.99 -2.93 -4.93
N GLY A 756 -8.81 -3.01 -6.25
CA GLY A 756 -9.82 -2.65 -7.25
C GLY A 756 -9.67 -1.24 -7.84
N ALA A 757 -8.94 -0.34 -7.17
CA ALA A 757 -8.56 0.96 -7.75
C ALA A 757 -7.47 0.87 -8.82
N SER A 758 -6.77 -0.25 -8.92
CA SER A 758 -5.81 -0.54 -9.98
C SER A 758 -6.38 -0.25 -11.36
N GLY A 759 -5.70 0.58 -12.15
CA GLY A 759 -6.07 0.97 -13.50
C GLY A 759 -6.80 2.30 -13.57
N SER A 760 -6.97 2.98 -12.43
CA SER A 760 -7.48 4.35 -12.38
C SER A 760 -6.64 5.27 -13.26
N SER A 761 -7.30 6.00 -14.16
CA SER A 761 -6.65 7.04 -14.95
C SER A 761 -6.20 8.21 -14.08
N VAL A 762 -5.00 8.73 -14.31
CA VAL A 762 -4.56 10.02 -13.75
C VAL A 762 -4.58 11.08 -14.84
N ARG A 763 -5.41 12.10 -14.64
CA ARG A 763 -5.74 13.12 -15.65
C ARG A 763 -5.38 14.53 -15.20
N THR A 764 -5.19 15.44 -16.15
CA THR A 764 -5.15 16.89 -15.95
C THR A 764 -6.55 17.49 -15.92
N LYS A 765 -6.63 18.81 -15.66
CA LYS A 765 -7.90 19.57 -15.75
C LYS A 765 -8.51 19.56 -17.15
N ASP A 766 -7.67 19.40 -18.18
CA ASP A 766 -8.07 19.37 -19.60
C ASP A 766 -8.43 17.95 -20.08
N ASN A 767 -8.66 17.00 -19.17
CA ASN A 767 -8.95 15.59 -19.47
C ASN A 767 -7.83 14.87 -20.27
N LYS A 768 -6.57 15.32 -20.10
CA LYS A 768 -5.39 14.65 -20.66
C LYS A 768 -4.81 13.65 -19.68
N LEU A 769 -4.52 12.44 -20.13
CA LEU A 769 -3.89 11.38 -19.35
C LEU A 769 -2.39 11.58 -19.22
N ILE A 770 -1.89 11.41 -18.00
CA ILE A 770 -0.44 11.44 -17.70
C ILE A 770 0.05 10.06 -17.26
N ALA A 771 -0.75 9.36 -16.44
CA ALA A 771 -0.35 8.10 -15.83
C ALA A 771 -1.54 7.18 -15.56
N VAL A 772 -1.22 5.93 -15.21
CA VAL A 772 -2.17 4.94 -14.71
C VAL A 772 -1.78 4.49 -13.30
N PHE A 773 -2.70 4.61 -12.35
CA PHE A 773 -2.50 4.19 -10.96
C PHE A 773 -2.44 2.66 -10.87
N HIS A 774 -1.47 2.13 -10.12
CA HIS A 774 -1.25 0.67 -10.04
C HIS A 774 -1.02 0.10 -8.65
N ALA A 775 -0.53 0.90 -7.69
CA ALA A 775 -0.27 0.43 -6.33
C ALA A 775 -0.70 1.46 -5.29
N ALA A 776 -1.32 0.99 -4.21
CA ALA A 776 -1.69 1.81 -3.06
C ALA A 776 -0.85 1.43 -1.83
N ASN A 777 -0.41 2.43 -1.07
CA ASN A 777 0.24 2.22 0.22
C ASN A 777 -0.53 3.00 1.31
N ASN A 778 -1.45 2.30 1.97
CA ASN A 778 -2.30 2.88 3.02
C ASN A 778 -1.48 3.38 4.24
N SER A 779 -0.30 2.82 4.51
CA SER A 779 0.60 3.35 5.55
C SER A 779 1.21 4.69 5.15
N ALA A 780 1.65 4.81 3.90
CA ALA A 780 2.24 6.02 3.35
C ALA A 780 1.20 7.09 2.94
N LYS A 781 -0.10 6.74 2.92
CA LYS A 781 -1.23 7.61 2.50
C LYS A 781 -1.09 8.15 1.08
N THR A 782 -0.38 7.42 0.23
CA THR A 782 -0.17 7.68 -1.20
C THR A 782 -0.08 6.35 -1.94
N GLY A 783 -0.10 6.39 -3.26
CA GLY A 783 0.23 5.24 -4.10
C GLY A 783 1.23 5.58 -5.18
N LEU A 784 1.25 4.76 -6.23
CA LEU A 784 2.13 4.86 -7.39
C LEU A 784 1.29 4.81 -8.67
N ALA A 785 1.65 5.66 -9.62
CA ALA A 785 1.05 5.70 -10.94
C ALA A 785 2.14 5.75 -12.02
N ALA A 786 2.08 4.81 -12.97
CA ALA A 786 3.05 4.68 -14.05
C ALA A 786 2.77 5.71 -15.15
N VAL A 787 3.76 6.55 -15.47
CA VAL A 787 3.63 7.60 -16.49
C VAL A 787 3.74 6.99 -17.88
N PHE A 788 2.86 7.41 -18.79
CA PHE A 788 2.82 6.88 -20.16
C PHE A 788 4.03 7.30 -21.01
N ARG A 789 4.65 8.44 -20.70
CA ARG A 789 5.72 9.05 -21.50
C ARG A 789 6.83 9.64 -20.62
N SER A 790 8.07 9.29 -20.92
CA SER A 790 9.29 9.82 -20.28
C SER A 790 10.23 10.38 -21.34
N TYR A 791 10.83 11.55 -21.07
CA TYR A 791 11.87 12.11 -21.94
C TYR A 791 13.26 11.56 -21.61
N GLY A 792 13.34 10.71 -20.59
CA GLY A 792 14.57 10.18 -20.01
C GLY A 792 15.23 11.14 -19.02
N LYS A 793 16.11 10.61 -18.18
CA LYS A 793 16.96 11.38 -17.25
C LYS A 793 18.39 10.86 -17.32
N ASP A 794 19.31 11.74 -17.67
CA ASP A 794 20.74 11.51 -17.46
C ASP A 794 21.09 11.79 -16.00
N TYR A 795 21.69 10.81 -15.33
CA TYR A 795 22.15 10.92 -13.96
C TYR A 795 23.64 11.28 -13.85
N ASN A 796 24.28 11.73 -14.94
CA ASN A 796 25.67 12.20 -14.97
C ASN A 796 26.64 11.20 -14.31
N LYS A 797 26.49 9.92 -14.64
CA LYS A 797 27.27 8.79 -14.10
C LYS A 797 27.08 8.48 -12.61
N LEU A 798 26.12 9.09 -11.91
CA LEU A 798 25.78 8.75 -10.52
C LEU A 798 25.49 7.24 -10.34
N PHE A 799 24.88 6.62 -11.35
CA PHE A 799 24.57 5.18 -11.41
C PHE A 799 25.37 4.46 -12.50
N GLY A 800 26.59 4.93 -12.80
CA GLY A 800 27.42 4.39 -13.87
C GLY A 800 26.81 4.64 -15.24
N LYS A 801 26.45 3.58 -15.97
CA LYS A 801 25.82 3.67 -17.30
C LYS A 801 24.29 3.80 -17.27
N TYR A 802 23.68 3.57 -16.12
CA TYR A 802 22.22 3.62 -16.01
C TYR A 802 21.70 5.05 -16.10
N ASN A 803 20.70 5.22 -16.95
CA ASN A 803 19.87 6.42 -17.09
C ASN A 803 18.40 5.99 -17.18
N LEU A 804 17.48 6.85 -16.75
CA LEU A 804 16.06 6.62 -17.00
C LEU A 804 15.82 6.79 -18.51
N GLY A 805 15.19 5.81 -19.13
CA GLY A 805 15.00 5.76 -20.58
C GLY A 805 13.93 6.74 -21.09
N GLN A 806 14.10 7.15 -22.34
CA GLN A 806 13.10 7.86 -23.13
C GLN A 806 12.14 6.87 -23.79
N TYR A 807 10.84 7.00 -23.51
CA TYR A 807 9.81 6.10 -24.02
C TYR A 807 8.44 6.79 -24.10
N ASP A 808 7.57 6.27 -24.96
CA ASP A 808 6.13 6.57 -25.00
C ASP A 808 5.34 5.27 -25.22
N LEU A 809 4.55 4.86 -24.23
CA LEU A 809 3.79 3.61 -24.25
C LEU A 809 2.59 3.64 -25.21
N ILE A 810 2.16 4.82 -25.66
CA ILE A 810 1.00 5.03 -26.53
C ILE A 810 1.45 5.20 -27.98
N TYR A 811 2.33 6.17 -28.23
CA TYR A 811 2.72 6.57 -29.60
C TYR A 811 4.10 6.02 -30.02
N GLY A 812 4.95 5.61 -29.08
CA GLY A 812 6.31 5.13 -29.37
C GLY A 812 7.29 6.24 -29.77
N GLY A 813 8.40 5.84 -30.40
CA GLY A 813 9.40 6.77 -30.96
C GLY A 813 10.48 7.27 -29.98
N GLY A 814 10.53 6.74 -28.76
CA GLY A 814 11.61 7.06 -27.82
C GLY A 814 12.94 6.47 -28.27
N LYS A 815 14.04 7.21 -28.12
CA LYS A 815 15.38 6.74 -28.55
C LYS A 815 15.82 5.44 -27.88
N ASP A 816 15.41 5.22 -26.63
CA ASP A 816 15.75 4.05 -25.82
C ASP A 816 14.67 2.95 -25.92
N GLN A 817 13.56 3.22 -26.60
CA GLN A 817 12.41 2.31 -26.71
C GLN A 817 12.60 1.30 -27.83
N ILE A 818 12.18 0.05 -27.62
CA ILE A 818 12.16 -1.00 -28.63
C ILE A 818 11.01 -0.77 -29.61
N ASP A 819 11.27 -0.90 -30.91
CA ASP A 819 10.24 -0.80 -31.95
C ASP A 819 9.18 -1.89 -31.77
N GLY A 820 7.90 -1.54 -31.99
CA GLY A 820 6.79 -2.46 -31.79
C GLY A 820 6.32 -2.59 -30.34
N LYS A 821 6.84 -1.78 -29.42
CA LYS A 821 6.51 -1.78 -27.99
C LYS A 821 5.76 -0.52 -27.56
N SER A 822 4.79 -0.11 -28.37
CA SER A 822 3.78 0.91 -28.06
C SER A 822 2.40 0.51 -28.57
N TYR A 823 1.33 1.09 -28.01
CA TYR A 823 -0.04 0.84 -28.47
C TYR A 823 -0.20 1.08 -29.98
N ARG A 824 0.27 2.22 -30.48
CA ARG A 824 0.20 2.57 -31.91
C ARG A 824 0.83 1.51 -32.80
N GLU A 825 2.01 1.00 -32.44
CA GLU A 825 2.72 0.02 -33.27
C GLU A 825 2.08 -1.37 -33.22
N VAL A 826 1.52 -1.76 -32.06
CA VAL A 826 0.67 -2.96 -31.95
C VAL A 826 -0.55 -2.83 -32.85
N MET A 827 -1.20 -1.67 -32.84
CA MET A 827 -2.36 -1.39 -33.69
C MET A 827 -1.99 -1.38 -35.18
N LYS A 828 -0.84 -0.81 -35.55
CA LYS A 828 -0.30 -0.85 -36.92
C LYS A 828 -0.14 -2.29 -37.41
N LYS A 829 0.40 -3.18 -36.56
CA LYS A 829 0.55 -4.61 -36.91
C LYS A 829 -0.80 -5.32 -37.07
N LYS A 830 -1.77 -5.01 -36.20
CA LYS A 830 -3.06 -5.69 -36.17
C LYS A 830 -4.05 -5.16 -37.23
N TYR A 831 -3.96 -3.87 -37.56
CA TYR A 831 -4.91 -3.14 -38.39
C TYR A 831 -4.23 -2.10 -39.29
N PRO A 832 -3.38 -2.51 -40.25
CA PRO A 832 -2.51 -1.59 -41.00
C PRO A 832 -3.27 -0.47 -41.73
N ASP A 833 -4.45 -0.75 -42.30
CA ASP A 833 -5.22 0.21 -43.12
C ASP A 833 -6.40 0.85 -42.37
N LYS A 834 -6.40 0.81 -41.03
CA LYS A 834 -7.49 1.36 -40.21
C LYS A 834 -7.07 2.63 -39.49
N LYS A 835 -8.08 3.35 -39.02
CA LYS A 835 -7.98 4.56 -38.22
C LYS A 835 -8.70 4.36 -36.89
N SER A 836 -8.32 5.17 -35.92
CA SER A 836 -8.96 5.19 -34.62
C SER A 836 -9.22 6.63 -34.17
N ALA A 837 -9.98 6.77 -33.09
CA ALA A 837 -10.30 8.08 -32.51
C ALA A 837 -9.04 8.86 -32.12
N LEU A 838 -8.03 8.16 -31.58
CA LEU A 838 -6.74 8.74 -31.20
C LEU A 838 -5.80 8.96 -32.40
N LEU A 839 -5.86 8.10 -33.41
CA LEU A 839 -4.95 8.09 -34.57
C LEU A 839 -5.73 8.26 -35.88
N LYS A 840 -6.24 9.47 -36.09
CA LYS A 840 -7.10 9.84 -37.24
C LYS A 840 -6.39 9.78 -38.60
N GLU A 841 -5.07 9.89 -38.60
CA GLU A 841 -4.23 9.72 -39.80
C GLU A 841 -3.79 8.26 -40.04
N GLY A 842 -4.25 7.33 -39.20
CA GLY A 842 -3.81 5.94 -39.21
C GLY A 842 -2.59 5.72 -38.30
N PHE A 843 -2.13 4.48 -38.22
CA PHE A 843 -1.13 4.05 -37.24
C PHE A 843 0.34 4.26 -37.70
N ASP A 844 0.56 4.66 -38.94
CA ASP A 844 1.91 4.86 -39.50
C ASP A 844 2.63 6.09 -38.97
N LYS A 845 1.90 7.13 -38.59
CA LYS A 845 2.45 8.41 -38.16
C LYS A 845 2.35 8.60 -36.66
N ILE A 846 3.37 9.23 -36.08
CA ILE A 846 3.28 9.80 -34.73
C ILE A 846 2.72 11.22 -34.92
N PRO A 847 1.68 11.65 -34.18
CA PRO A 847 1.25 13.04 -34.24
C PRO A 847 2.37 13.97 -33.77
N THR A 848 2.55 15.12 -34.44
CA THR A 848 3.74 15.98 -34.31
C THR A 848 4.01 16.44 -32.87
N GLU A 849 2.98 16.63 -32.06
CA GLU A 849 3.09 16.97 -30.64
C GLU A 849 3.69 15.85 -29.78
N PHE A 850 3.59 14.59 -30.21
CA PHE A 850 4.15 13.40 -29.53
C PHE A 850 5.50 12.96 -30.10
N GLU A 851 6.03 13.63 -31.11
CA GLU A 851 7.39 13.36 -31.59
C GLU A 851 8.43 13.83 -30.55
N PHE A 852 9.43 12.99 -30.25
CA PHE A 852 10.53 13.39 -29.39
C PHE A 852 11.42 14.38 -30.14
N ARG A 853 11.37 15.65 -29.74
CA ARG A 853 12.28 16.68 -30.25
C ARG A 853 13.64 16.48 -29.61
N ASN A 854 14.48 15.65 -30.23
CA ASN A 854 15.88 15.46 -29.84
C ASN A 854 16.72 16.68 -30.25
N ASN A 855 16.34 17.88 -29.79
CA ASN A 855 17.13 19.08 -29.99
C ASN A 855 18.02 19.31 -28.76
N LYS A 856 19.33 19.24 -29.02
CA LYS A 856 20.45 19.74 -28.22
C LYS A 856 20.03 21.02 -27.48
N ASN A 857 20.00 20.99 -26.14
CA ASN A 857 19.95 22.12 -25.18
C ASN A 857 18.94 21.94 -24.03
N ASN A 858 18.84 20.76 -23.41
CA ASN A 858 18.33 20.67 -22.05
C ASN A 858 19.46 20.11 -21.17
N VAL A 859 20.22 21.03 -20.58
CA VAL A 859 21.20 20.83 -19.52
C VAL A 859 20.48 20.82 -18.18
#